data_AF-A0A834C0Y6-F1
#
_entry.id   AF-A0A834C0Y6-F1
#
_cell.length_a   1.000
_cell.length_b   1.000
_cell.length_c   1.000
_cell.angle_alpha   90.00
_cell.angle_beta   90.00
_cell.angle_gamma   90.00
#
_symmetry.space_group_name_H-M   'P 1'
#
loop_
_entity.id
_entity.type
_entity.pdbx_description
1 polymer ?
#
loop_
_entity_poly.entity_id
_entity_poly.type
_entity_poly.pdbx_seq_one_letter_code
_entity_poly.pdbx_strand_id
1 'polypeptide(L)'
;MSSVSPDKRRKMESALSQLKKFTVVVADTGDFNAIDEYKPQDATTNPSLILAAAKMPEYQNLLDQAIKYGIAKGGTEEEQVANTMDKLFVSFGLEILKKVPGRVSTEVDARLSFDKDTMVTKALKLISLYEEAGINKDRVLIKLSSTWEGIQAGKELEEKHGVHCNMTLLFSFAQAVACAEAKVTLISPFVGRILDWHKENTDRKSFEPHEDPGVLSVTKIFNYYKKFGYSTVVMGASFRNTGEVKALAGCDLLTISPGLLAELSQDHSAITAMLSVDKAKACDLEKIHLDEKAFRWQHNEDRMAVEKLSDGIRKFAADAVKLETMIKALIVCLLAWKGEASSQGLTVHVVPLESDGGNTVRAHFSAITPSPCPDFSAVCAAGQDCQTHLTSTPFTGNLPAPGWCVRQWQTTVPSAYKAQLSLGSTQFNVTINAEPNIRSSTGRLNQPAYVALPPPLRAQADCPQTFQLSVKDLDGDRVQCRFAREDKGECYNCPQHSFLQLDEAKCLLTFTGKASPGQYFIDLMVEDYIPVPKSVQILENKALSSVPVQLSLTVESSTNCGTELLGTVAPQEDLLFVLPYQEVKIDVSYPLDVGSVDEFAVVGPPQLYNKRDVLKNQMTLAWIRSENNLTRLLPICFAANTKSLQSKLQCVWLYQREMTTLPTGTELKCDQTAMTLVLPLASIPNIIVDELQLNSPTCRIASNSTHLNATISLNGCGTKTVHSGSELVYTNTLRTVRPYTMVSRRPTLVLPLACRIPQVQARGPHYTVEMPSDAEVFGNVYVWIEVHQPGQGSLARYTANPRFMPNLRSLPRVRRDTGSNGSPAVATKISSRIKELDLYLMSNCSMLKVEMVVTKCVESETEDFAVSNPIMDQGCMNSNSTSEIEIGQNNSRVYRLNLESMAVKTSDVMYIMCNISLCMPTSPTGHCLFECGRAGSQSAVLDSLFSRTYTVRSGQVRLIPNPLVSPAVSPNTTTALAMAPNPAGTAQTTKNPASITAVAISHAPMTTSVTTAAILTTISVFLQKTIFY
;
A
#
# COMPACT_ATOMS: atom_id res chain seq x y z
N MET A 1 2.25 -55.01 -20.46
CA MET A 1 3.43 -54.12 -20.56
C MET A 1 4.66 -54.99 -20.80
N SER A 2 5.61 -54.57 -21.64
CA SER A 2 6.87 -55.31 -21.86
C SER A 2 8.04 -54.33 -21.74
N SER A 3 9.04 -54.68 -20.91
CA SER A 3 10.12 -53.78 -20.50
C SER A 3 11.25 -53.71 -21.54
N VAL A 4 11.19 -52.72 -22.42
CA VAL A 4 12.26 -52.43 -23.38
C VAL A 4 13.45 -51.78 -22.65
N SER A 5 14.62 -52.43 -22.72
CA SER A 5 15.86 -51.97 -22.09
C SER A 5 16.31 -50.57 -22.57
N PRO A 6 16.92 -49.71 -21.73
CA PRO A 6 17.28 -48.33 -22.07
C PRO A 6 18.10 -48.18 -23.37
N ASP A 7 19.06 -49.06 -23.65
CA ASP A 7 19.87 -49.01 -24.88
C ASP A 7 19.06 -49.17 -26.17
N LYS A 8 17.87 -49.79 -26.13
CA LYS A 8 16.99 -49.86 -27.31
C LYS A 8 16.27 -48.54 -27.60
N ARG A 9 15.95 -47.71 -26.59
CA ARG A 9 15.40 -46.36 -26.82
C ARG A 9 16.40 -45.50 -27.59
N ARG A 10 17.70 -45.63 -27.28
CA ARG A 10 18.82 -44.90 -27.90
C ARG A 10 19.06 -45.22 -29.40
N LYS A 11 18.25 -46.12 -30.00
CA LYS A 11 18.28 -46.47 -31.43
C LYS A 11 16.96 -46.18 -32.18
N MET A 12 15.93 -45.66 -31.53
CA MET A 12 14.67 -45.31 -32.19
C MET A 12 14.63 -43.83 -32.57
N GLU A 13 14.37 -43.55 -33.85
CA GLU A 13 14.21 -42.19 -34.37
C GLU A 13 12.96 -41.53 -33.79
N SER A 14 13.05 -40.26 -33.37
CA SER A 14 11.91 -39.55 -32.77
C SER A 14 10.83 -39.21 -33.80
N ALA A 15 9.61 -38.98 -33.32
CA ALA A 15 8.47 -38.57 -34.14
C ALA A 15 8.77 -37.28 -34.92
N LEU A 16 9.51 -36.33 -34.32
CA LEU A 16 9.96 -35.11 -34.99
C LEU A 16 10.92 -35.40 -36.16
N SER A 17 11.91 -36.28 -35.97
CA SER A 17 12.85 -36.67 -37.03
C SER A 17 12.18 -37.48 -38.15
N GLN A 18 11.18 -38.30 -37.82
CA GLN A 18 10.36 -38.98 -38.81
C GLN A 18 9.45 -37.99 -39.58
N LEU A 19 8.81 -37.04 -38.90
CA LEU A 19 7.93 -36.02 -39.51
C LEU A 19 8.68 -35.18 -40.55
N LYS A 20 9.93 -34.80 -40.26
CA LYS A 20 10.80 -34.03 -41.19
C LYS A 20 11.10 -34.75 -42.53
N LYS A 21 10.73 -36.03 -42.69
CA LYS A 21 10.84 -36.78 -43.96
C LYS A 21 9.63 -36.59 -44.88
N PHE A 22 8.51 -36.14 -44.33
CA PHE A 22 7.23 -35.98 -45.04
C PHE A 22 6.80 -34.52 -45.16
N THR A 23 7.24 -33.67 -44.23
CA THR A 23 6.77 -32.29 -44.08
C THR A 23 7.88 -31.38 -43.57
N VAL A 24 7.92 -30.14 -44.08
CA VAL A 24 8.86 -29.12 -43.62
C VAL A 24 8.39 -28.55 -42.28
N VAL A 25 9.21 -28.69 -41.24
CA VAL A 25 8.89 -28.20 -39.89
C VAL A 25 9.27 -26.72 -39.73
N VAL A 26 8.33 -25.95 -39.22
CA VAL A 26 8.41 -24.50 -38.95
C VAL A 26 8.14 -24.27 -37.45
N ALA A 27 8.77 -23.27 -36.84
CA ALA A 27 8.55 -22.95 -35.43
C ALA A 27 7.61 -21.74 -35.26
N ASP A 28 6.53 -21.89 -34.47
CA ASP A 28 5.62 -20.79 -34.11
C ASP A 28 6.04 -20.19 -32.77
N THR A 29 6.95 -19.20 -32.82
CA THR A 29 7.53 -18.57 -31.62
C THR A 29 8.09 -17.17 -31.91
N GLY A 30 8.00 -16.28 -30.91
CA GLY A 30 8.78 -15.03 -30.85
C GLY A 30 10.07 -15.17 -30.04
N ASP A 31 10.18 -16.24 -29.23
CA ASP A 31 11.40 -16.63 -28.54
C ASP A 31 12.33 -17.34 -29.53
N PHE A 32 13.37 -16.63 -29.98
CA PHE A 32 14.33 -17.13 -30.95
C PHE A 32 15.48 -17.95 -30.35
N ASN A 33 15.61 -18.00 -29.02
CA ASN A 33 16.54 -18.92 -28.36
C ASN A 33 16.02 -20.37 -28.44
N ALA A 34 14.70 -20.57 -28.35
CA ALA A 34 14.06 -21.87 -28.53
C ALA A 34 14.14 -22.44 -29.97
N ILE A 35 14.58 -21.66 -30.97
CA ILE A 35 14.67 -22.09 -32.37
C ILE A 35 15.86 -23.03 -32.61
N ASP A 36 17.00 -22.80 -31.94
CA ASP A 36 18.25 -23.53 -32.17
C ASP A 36 18.16 -25.03 -31.81
N GLU A 37 17.33 -25.38 -30.83
CA GLU A 37 17.13 -26.76 -30.36
C GLU A 37 16.52 -27.64 -31.46
N TYR A 38 15.47 -27.15 -32.13
CA TYR A 38 14.66 -27.95 -33.06
C TYR A 38 15.08 -27.81 -34.52
N LYS A 39 15.87 -26.79 -34.88
CA LYS A 39 16.36 -26.51 -36.24
C LYS A 39 15.24 -26.57 -37.30
N PRO A 40 14.25 -25.67 -37.23
CA PRO A 40 13.20 -25.54 -38.24
C PRO A 40 13.74 -24.91 -39.53
N GLN A 41 12.97 -24.99 -40.61
CA GLN A 41 13.32 -24.39 -41.90
C GLN A 41 12.96 -22.91 -41.97
N ASP A 42 11.70 -22.60 -41.63
CA ASP A 42 11.14 -21.24 -41.51
C ASP A 42 10.70 -21.03 -40.04
N ALA A 43 10.28 -19.81 -39.68
CA ALA A 43 9.60 -19.53 -38.41
C ALA A 43 8.45 -18.52 -38.57
N THR A 44 7.47 -18.58 -37.66
CA THR A 44 6.30 -17.69 -37.65
C THR A 44 6.17 -16.89 -36.37
N THR A 45 5.90 -15.59 -36.52
CA THR A 45 5.50 -14.69 -35.45
C THR A 45 4.01 -14.30 -35.60
N ASN A 46 3.46 -13.67 -34.56
CA ASN A 46 2.16 -12.98 -34.53
C ASN A 46 2.16 -11.98 -33.36
N PRO A 47 1.19 -11.04 -33.26
CA PRO A 47 1.20 -10.02 -32.20
C PRO A 47 1.21 -10.58 -30.77
N SER A 48 0.53 -11.70 -30.52
CA SER A 48 0.55 -12.38 -29.21
C SER A 48 1.93 -12.95 -28.86
N LEU A 49 2.65 -13.51 -29.84
CA LEU A 49 4.01 -14.03 -29.66
C LEU A 49 5.04 -12.91 -29.43
N ILE A 50 4.93 -11.78 -30.15
CA ILE A 50 5.81 -10.62 -29.92
C ILE A 50 5.51 -9.97 -28.56
N LEU A 51 4.24 -9.85 -28.16
CA LEU A 51 3.86 -9.38 -26.82
C LEU A 51 4.38 -10.28 -25.69
N ALA A 52 4.47 -11.60 -25.92
CA ALA A 52 5.06 -12.53 -24.96
C ALA A 52 6.59 -12.38 -24.88
N ALA A 53 7.27 -12.35 -26.04
CA ALA A 53 8.72 -12.23 -26.11
C ALA A 53 9.23 -10.86 -25.61
N ALA A 54 8.55 -9.75 -25.93
CA ALA A 54 8.92 -8.41 -25.48
C ALA A 54 8.86 -8.19 -23.95
N LYS A 55 8.32 -9.15 -23.19
CA LYS A 55 8.32 -9.14 -21.72
C LYS A 55 9.44 -9.97 -21.09
N MET A 56 10.23 -10.69 -21.89
CA MET A 56 11.34 -11.49 -21.42
C MET A 56 12.57 -10.59 -21.15
N PRO A 57 13.25 -10.70 -19.99
CA PRO A 57 14.44 -9.91 -19.67
C PRO A 57 15.53 -9.94 -20.75
N GLU A 58 15.70 -11.10 -21.37
CA GLU A 58 16.69 -11.40 -22.41
C GLU A 58 16.50 -10.54 -23.68
N TYR A 59 15.27 -10.07 -23.93
CA TYR A 59 14.89 -9.37 -25.15
C TYR A 59 14.64 -7.86 -24.96
N GLN A 60 14.86 -7.32 -23.75
CA GLN A 60 14.69 -5.88 -23.49
C GLN A 60 15.60 -4.99 -24.35
N ASN A 61 16.79 -5.47 -24.72
CA ASN A 61 17.70 -4.73 -25.62
C ASN A 61 17.07 -4.50 -27.03
N LEU A 62 16.26 -5.43 -27.54
CA LEU A 62 15.53 -5.23 -28.81
C LEU A 62 14.44 -4.16 -28.65
N LEU A 63 13.74 -4.18 -27.51
CA LEU A 63 12.69 -3.22 -27.16
C LEU A 63 13.26 -1.80 -27.01
N ASP A 64 14.36 -1.65 -26.26
CA ASP A 64 15.11 -0.40 -26.12
C ASP A 64 15.55 0.18 -27.47
N GLN A 65 16.09 -0.66 -28.36
CA GLN A 65 16.52 -0.23 -29.69
C GLN A 65 15.34 0.20 -30.56
N ALA A 66 14.22 -0.53 -30.50
CA ALA A 66 12.99 -0.16 -31.21
C ALA A 66 12.41 1.17 -30.69
N ILE A 67 12.39 1.39 -29.37
CA ILE A 67 11.94 2.64 -28.75
C ILE A 67 12.85 3.81 -29.14
N LYS A 68 14.18 3.62 -29.04
CA LYS A 68 15.16 4.63 -29.48
C LYS A 68 14.98 5.00 -30.95
N TYR A 69 14.68 4.03 -31.81
CA TYR A 69 14.37 4.25 -33.23
C TYR A 69 13.04 5.01 -33.43
N GLY A 70 11.97 4.63 -32.73
CA GLY A 70 10.67 5.31 -32.82
C GLY A 70 10.76 6.78 -32.41
N ILE A 71 11.39 7.05 -31.26
CA ILE A 71 11.63 8.43 -30.80
C ILE A 71 12.54 9.20 -31.78
N ALA A 72 13.56 8.55 -32.37
CA ALA A 72 14.47 9.19 -33.32
C ALA A 72 13.85 9.51 -34.69
N LYS A 73 12.72 8.90 -35.06
CA LYS A 73 11.93 9.30 -36.24
C LYS A 73 11.07 10.55 -36.00
N GLY A 74 10.86 10.95 -34.74
CA GLY A 74 9.98 12.06 -34.39
C GLY A 74 8.51 11.78 -34.71
N GLY A 75 7.73 12.85 -34.93
CA GLY A 75 6.27 12.78 -35.09
C GLY A 75 5.52 12.85 -33.76
N THR A 76 4.21 12.66 -33.79
CA THR A 76 3.37 12.58 -32.58
C THR A 76 3.73 11.35 -31.72
N GLU A 77 3.21 11.28 -30.50
CA GLU A 77 3.42 10.11 -29.64
C GLU A 77 2.90 8.82 -30.29
N GLU A 78 1.78 8.89 -31.00
CA GLU A 78 1.17 7.80 -31.77
C GLU A 78 2.08 7.37 -32.93
N GLU A 79 2.69 8.32 -33.63
CA GLU A 79 3.66 8.03 -34.71
C GLU A 79 4.93 7.38 -34.15
N GLN A 80 5.43 7.84 -33.00
CA GLN A 80 6.60 7.25 -32.32
C GLN A 80 6.30 5.83 -31.81
N VAL A 81 5.11 5.59 -31.23
CA VAL A 81 4.65 4.24 -30.83
C VAL A 81 4.49 3.34 -32.05
N ALA A 82 3.87 3.81 -33.13
CA ALA A 82 3.70 3.03 -34.36
C ALA A 82 5.04 2.70 -35.05
N ASN A 83 5.98 3.65 -35.09
CA ASN A 83 7.34 3.42 -35.59
C ASN A 83 8.13 2.45 -34.70
N THR A 84 7.91 2.49 -33.38
CA THR A 84 8.48 1.53 -32.42
C THR A 84 7.92 0.12 -32.66
N MET A 85 6.60 -0.03 -32.78
CA MET A 85 5.93 -1.30 -33.07
C MET A 85 6.45 -1.93 -34.37
N ASP A 86 6.46 -1.15 -35.46
CA ASP A 86 6.95 -1.61 -36.77
C ASP A 86 8.42 -2.06 -36.69
N LYS A 87 9.28 -1.31 -35.99
CA LYS A 87 10.68 -1.69 -35.82
C LYS A 87 10.88 -2.89 -34.91
N LEU A 88 10.09 -3.03 -33.84
CA LEU A 88 10.19 -4.15 -32.89
C LEU A 88 9.90 -5.49 -33.55
N PHE A 89 8.82 -5.56 -34.34
CA PHE A 89 8.44 -6.76 -35.10
C PHE A 89 9.54 -7.16 -36.08
N VAL A 90 10.11 -6.18 -36.80
CA VAL A 90 11.24 -6.41 -37.70
C VAL A 90 12.49 -6.86 -36.94
N SER A 91 12.86 -6.22 -35.84
CA SER A 91 14.02 -6.61 -35.01
C SER A 91 13.94 -8.04 -34.51
N PHE A 92 12.78 -8.50 -34.04
CA PHE A 92 12.58 -9.92 -33.69
C PHE A 92 12.77 -10.84 -34.91
N GLY A 93 12.22 -10.47 -36.07
CA GLY A 93 12.44 -11.22 -37.30
C GLY A 93 13.89 -11.25 -37.78
N LEU A 94 14.65 -10.17 -37.58
CA LEU A 94 16.09 -10.13 -37.88
C LEU A 94 16.89 -11.13 -37.04
N GLU A 95 16.60 -11.27 -35.75
CA GLU A 95 17.25 -12.29 -34.91
C GLU A 95 16.82 -13.70 -35.33
N ILE A 96 15.53 -13.93 -35.61
CA ILE A 96 15.02 -15.20 -36.13
C ILE A 96 15.73 -15.62 -37.43
N LEU A 97 15.94 -14.69 -38.38
CA LEU A 97 16.59 -14.96 -39.67
C LEU A 97 18.09 -15.29 -39.59
N LYS A 98 18.73 -15.06 -38.43
CA LYS A 98 20.09 -15.57 -38.13
C LYS A 98 20.08 -17.02 -37.65
N LYS A 99 18.93 -17.52 -37.17
CA LYS A 99 18.74 -18.88 -36.64
C LYS A 99 18.16 -19.84 -37.70
N VAL A 100 17.23 -19.37 -38.52
CA VAL A 100 16.57 -20.20 -39.55
C VAL A 100 17.21 -20.00 -40.95
N PRO A 101 17.41 -21.06 -41.73
CA PRO A 101 17.96 -20.94 -43.10
C PRO A 101 16.94 -20.37 -44.10
N GLY A 102 15.64 -20.58 -43.85
CA GLY A 102 14.55 -20.09 -44.66
C GLY A 102 13.98 -18.75 -44.17
N ARG A 103 12.66 -18.64 -44.10
CA ARG A 103 11.92 -17.38 -44.01
C ARG A 103 11.38 -17.09 -42.61
N VAL A 104 11.07 -15.82 -42.34
CA VAL A 104 10.28 -15.40 -41.18
C VAL A 104 8.93 -14.82 -41.60
N SER A 105 7.84 -15.24 -40.96
CA SER A 105 6.54 -14.56 -41.12
C SER A 105 6.40 -13.41 -40.12
N THR A 106 6.13 -12.21 -40.62
CA THR A 106 5.90 -10.98 -39.84
C THR A 106 4.47 -10.50 -40.06
N GLU A 107 3.69 -10.32 -39.00
CA GLU A 107 2.25 -10.04 -39.10
C GLU A 107 1.96 -8.54 -39.10
N VAL A 108 1.10 -8.10 -40.03
CA VAL A 108 0.55 -6.73 -40.08
C VAL A 108 -0.43 -6.54 -38.94
N ASP A 109 -0.57 -5.29 -38.46
CA ASP A 109 -1.55 -4.93 -37.43
C ASP A 109 -2.96 -5.40 -37.79
N ALA A 110 -3.50 -6.31 -36.97
CA ALA A 110 -4.81 -6.90 -37.18
C ALA A 110 -5.96 -5.88 -37.18
N ARG A 111 -5.79 -4.67 -36.62
CA ARG A 111 -6.79 -3.58 -36.74
C ARG A 111 -7.03 -3.18 -38.21
N LEU A 112 -6.05 -3.39 -39.08
CA LEU A 112 -6.13 -3.09 -40.51
C LEU A 112 -6.84 -4.18 -41.32
N SER A 113 -7.29 -5.30 -40.71
CA SER A 113 -7.78 -6.50 -41.44
C SER A 113 -8.96 -6.26 -42.41
N PHE A 114 -9.63 -5.11 -42.36
CA PHE A 114 -10.74 -4.74 -43.24
C PHE A 114 -10.44 -3.51 -44.12
N ASP A 115 -9.17 -3.06 -44.16
CA ASP A 115 -8.68 -1.98 -45.02
C ASP A 115 -7.53 -2.51 -45.90
N LYS A 116 -7.88 -2.82 -47.15
CA LYS A 116 -6.94 -3.35 -48.15
C LYS A 116 -5.73 -2.43 -48.34
N ASP A 117 -5.94 -1.14 -48.54
CA ASP A 117 -4.91 -0.24 -49.07
C ASP A 117 -3.97 0.23 -47.94
N THR A 118 -4.48 0.36 -46.72
CA THR A 118 -3.63 0.55 -45.53
C THR A 118 -2.87 -0.74 -45.17
N MET A 119 -3.42 -1.93 -45.39
CA MET A 119 -2.66 -3.19 -45.27
C MET A 119 -1.49 -3.27 -46.27
N VAL A 120 -1.72 -2.95 -47.56
CA VAL A 120 -0.64 -2.90 -48.58
C VAL A 120 0.42 -1.87 -48.17
N THR A 121 0.00 -0.67 -47.73
CA THR A 121 0.92 0.40 -47.30
C THR A 121 1.78 -0.03 -46.09
N LYS A 122 1.17 -0.65 -45.07
CA LYS A 122 1.88 -1.15 -43.89
C LYS A 122 2.81 -2.33 -44.24
N ALA A 123 2.39 -3.24 -45.12
CA ALA A 123 3.21 -4.34 -45.61
C ALA A 123 4.50 -3.86 -46.30
N LEU A 124 4.39 -2.88 -47.19
CA LEU A 124 5.53 -2.29 -47.89
C LEU A 124 6.49 -1.58 -46.91
N LYS A 125 5.96 -0.89 -45.88
CA LYS A 125 6.77 -0.30 -44.81
C LYS A 125 7.54 -1.35 -43.99
N LEU A 126 6.92 -2.50 -43.69
CA LEU A 126 7.63 -3.60 -43.00
C LEU A 126 8.75 -4.19 -43.87
N ILE A 127 8.53 -4.34 -45.18
CA ILE A 127 9.57 -4.78 -46.13
C ILE A 127 10.73 -3.77 -46.20
N SER A 128 10.46 -2.46 -46.32
CA SER A 128 11.54 -1.48 -46.38
C SER A 128 12.40 -1.45 -45.12
N LEU A 129 11.82 -1.74 -43.94
CA LEU A 129 12.57 -1.88 -42.67
C LEU A 129 13.45 -3.14 -42.60
N TYR A 130 13.12 -4.20 -43.36
CA TYR A 130 13.99 -5.37 -43.56
C TYR A 130 15.10 -5.05 -44.58
N GLU A 131 14.78 -4.37 -45.67
CA GLU A 131 15.75 -3.95 -46.69
C GLU A 131 16.78 -2.94 -46.13
N GLU A 132 16.35 -1.99 -45.28
CA GLU A 132 17.21 -1.11 -44.46
C GLU A 132 18.21 -1.90 -43.59
N ALA A 133 17.86 -3.13 -43.19
CA ALA A 133 18.68 -4.02 -42.39
C ALA A 133 19.47 -5.06 -43.23
N GLY A 134 19.49 -4.92 -44.56
CA GLY A 134 20.21 -5.81 -45.47
C GLY A 134 19.51 -7.15 -45.75
N ILE A 135 18.23 -7.30 -45.37
CA ILE A 135 17.43 -8.50 -45.64
C ILE A 135 16.58 -8.29 -46.88
N ASN A 136 16.85 -9.08 -47.92
CA ASN A 136 15.98 -9.19 -49.09
C ASN A 136 14.62 -9.81 -48.69
N LYS A 137 13.52 -9.20 -49.17
CA LYS A 137 12.13 -9.66 -49.03
C LYS A 137 11.88 -11.15 -49.34
N ASP A 138 12.72 -11.79 -50.15
CA ASP A 138 12.66 -13.26 -50.40
C ASP A 138 12.78 -14.09 -49.10
N ARG A 139 13.40 -13.53 -48.03
CA ARG A 139 13.49 -14.12 -46.69
C ARG A 139 12.28 -13.83 -45.80
N VAL A 140 11.30 -13.05 -46.26
CA VAL A 140 10.19 -12.53 -45.44
C VAL A 140 8.85 -12.99 -46.01
N LEU A 141 7.92 -13.36 -45.13
CA LEU A 141 6.50 -13.49 -45.47
C LEU A 141 5.71 -12.43 -44.71
N ILE A 142 5.06 -11.52 -45.43
CA ILE A 142 4.10 -10.59 -44.82
C ILE A 142 2.81 -11.35 -44.52
N LYS A 143 2.44 -11.40 -43.25
CA LYS A 143 1.34 -12.21 -42.75
C LYS A 143 0.10 -11.34 -42.54
N LEU A 144 -1.02 -11.76 -43.13
CA LEU A 144 -2.26 -11.00 -43.25
C LEU A 144 -3.47 -11.85 -42.85
N SER A 145 -4.47 -11.26 -42.20
CA SER A 145 -5.76 -11.91 -41.93
C SER A 145 -6.44 -12.32 -43.23
N SER A 146 -7.00 -13.53 -43.28
CA SER A 146 -7.70 -14.08 -44.46
C SER A 146 -9.14 -13.55 -44.60
N THR A 147 -9.33 -12.24 -44.41
CA THR A 147 -10.54 -11.51 -44.81
C THR A 147 -10.57 -11.35 -46.34
N TRP A 148 -11.68 -10.88 -46.92
CA TRP A 148 -11.69 -10.57 -48.36
C TRP A 148 -10.65 -9.48 -48.67
N GLU A 149 -10.66 -8.44 -47.87
CA GLU A 149 -9.82 -7.25 -47.98
C GLU A 149 -8.33 -7.61 -47.82
N GLY A 150 -8.01 -8.54 -46.91
CA GLY A 150 -6.66 -9.06 -46.70
C GLY A 150 -6.18 -9.98 -47.81
N ILE A 151 -7.05 -10.83 -48.37
CA ILE A 151 -6.74 -11.67 -49.53
C ILE A 151 -6.47 -10.79 -50.77
N GLN A 152 -7.25 -9.73 -50.97
CA GLN A 152 -7.06 -8.79 -52.07
C GLN A 152 -5.83 -7.88 -51.87
N ALA A 153 -5.44 -7.59 -50.63
CA ALA A 153 -4.16 -6.96 -50.31
C ALA A 153 -2.97 -7.90 -50.58
N GLY A 154 -3.06 -9.16 -50.18
CA GLY A 154 -2.05 -10.19 -50.45
C GLY A 154 -1.84 -10.42 -51.94
N LYS A 155 -2.94 -10.49 -52.72
CA LYS A 155 -2.89 -10.54 -54.19
C LYS A 155 -2.09 -9.37 -54.78
N GLU A 156 -2.35 -8.15 -54.31
CA GLU A 156 -1.69 -6.94 -54.82
C GLU A 156 -0.20 -6.90 -54.46
N LEU A 157 0.16 -7.32 -53.25
CA LEU A 157 1.55 -7.44 -52.80
C LEU A 157 2.35 -8.45 -53.64
N GLU A 158 1.75 -9.60 -53.95
CA GLU A 158 2.37 -10.63 -54.81
C GLU A 158 2.44 -10.16 -56.27
N GLU A 159 1.31 -9.79 -56.89
CA GLU A 159 1.22 -9.51 -58.33
C GLU A 159 1.88 -8.18 -58.76
N LYS A 160 1.90 -7.13 -57.91
CA LYS A 160 2.47 -5.82 -58.26
C LYS A 160 3.84 -5.54 -57.63
N HIS A 161 4.07 -6.02 -56.40
CA HIS A 161 5.26 -5.65 -55.62
C HIS A 161 6.26 -6.81 -55.46
N GLY A 162 5.87 -8.06 -55.78
CA GLY A 162 6.67 -9.25 -55.50
C GLY A 162 7.02 -9.34 -54.01
N VAL A 163 6.03 -9.13 -53.14
CA VAL A 163 6.14 -9.24 -51.68
C VAL A 163 5.34 -10.45 -51.26
N HIS A 164 6.03 -11.48 -50.77
CA HIS A 164 5.42 -12.78 -50.51
C HIS A 164 4.55 -12.78 -49.25
N CYS A 165 3.37 -13.39 -49.35
CA CYS A 165 2.34 -13.33 -48.32
C CYS A 165 2.06 -14.68 -47.63
N ASN A 166 1.71 -14.60 -46.35
CA ASN A 166 1.21 -15.69 -45.52
C ASN A 166 -0.21 -15.34 -45.03
N MET A 167 -1.23 -15.98 -45.62
CA MET A 167 -2.63 -15.70 -45.24
C MET A 167 -3.02 -16.53 -44.00
N THR A 168 -3.17 -15.84 -42.86
CA THR A 168 -3.46 -16.41 -41.53
C THR A 168 -4.92 -16.25 -41.14
N LEU A 169 -5.35 -16.85 -40.02
CA LEU A 169 -6.77 -16.88 -39.59
C LEU A 169 -7.70 -17.47 -40.68
N LEU A 170 -7.19 -18.48 -41.38
CA LEU A 170 -7.92 -19.20 -42.41
C LEU A 170 -8.64 -20.39 -41.76
N PHE A 171 -9.98 -20.39 -41.85
CA PHE A 171 -10.86 -21.36 -41.21
C PHE A 171 -11.82 -22.03 -42.21
N SER A 172 -12.53 -21.24 -43.04
CA SER A 172 -13.47 -21.78 -44.03
C SER A 172 -12.82 -22.15 -45.34
N PHE A 173 -13.45 -23.09 -46.04
CA PHE A 173 -13.05 -23.49 -47.39
C PHE A 173 -13.14 -22.33 -48.40
N ALA A 174 -14.04 -21.37 -48.20
CA ALA A 174 -14.15 -20.17 -49.05
C ALA A 174 -12.88 -19.30 -48.97
N GLN A 175 -12.29 -19.14 -47.78
CA GLN A 175 -11.00 -18.45 -47.61
C GLN A 175 -9.88 -19.21 -48.32
N ALA A 176 -9.87 -20.55 -48.25
CA ALA A 176 -8.88 -21.37 -48.93
C ALA A 176 -8.95 -21.21 -50.46
N VAL A 177 -10.15 -21.24 -51.07
CA VAL A 177 -10.30 -21.03 -52.52
C VAL A 177 -9.87 -19.63 -52.91
N ALA A 178 -10.35 -18.59 -52.22
CA ALA A 178 -10.01 -17.20 -52.54
C ALA A 178 -8.50 -16.93 -52.44
N CYS A 179 -7.79 -17.48 -51.44
CA CYS A 179 -6.33 -17.42 -51.36
C CYS A 179 -5.65 -18.09 -52.57
N ALA A 180 -6.14 -19.24 -53.01
CA ALA A 180 -5.56 -19.98 -54.13
C ALA A 180 -5.73 -19.23 -55.47
N GLU A 181 -6.87 -18.56 -55.66
CA GLU A 181 -7.14 -17.73 -56.85
C GLU A 181 -6.44 -16.37 -56.81
N ALA A 182 -6.15 -15.86 -55.60
CA ALA A 182 -5.25 -14.74 -55.36
C ALA A 182 -3.76 -15.09 -55.56
N LYS A 183 -3.42 -16.38 -55.71
CA LYS A 183 -2.05 -16.90 -55.92
C LYS A 183 -1.04 -16.50 -54.83
N VAL A 184 -1.49 -16.31 -53.59
CA VAL A 184 -0.59 -16.00 -52.47
C VAL A 184 0.46 -17.11 -52.30
N THR A 185 1.65 -16.76 -51.81
CA THR A 185 2.75 -17.71 -51.64
C THR A 185 2.40 -18.82 -50.65
N LEU A 186 1.76 -18.48 -49.54
CA LEU A 186 1.47 -19.42 -48.45
C LEU A 186 0.15 -19.12 -47.74
N ILE A 187 -0.54 -20.17 -47.30
CA ILE A 187 -1.66 -20.10 -46.36
C ILE A 187 -1.32 -20.79 -45.03
N SER A 188 -1.81 -20.23 -43.93
CA SER A 188 -1.78 -20.81 -42.59
C SER A 188 -3.20 -21.19 -42.11
N PRO A 189 -3.79 -22.31 -42.59
CA PRO A 189 -5.05 -22.82 -42.05
C PRO A 189 -4.88 -23.35 -40.63
N PHE A 190 -5.80 -22.96 -39.74
CA PHE A 190 -5.70 -23.25 -38.30
C PHE A 190 -6.41 -24.56 -37.95
N VAL A 191 -5.76 -25.40 -37.13
CA VAL A 191 -6.30 -26.68 -36.67
C VAL A 191 -6.96 -26.55 -35.30
N GLY A 192 -6.16 -26.31 -34.26
CA GLY A 192 -6.61 -26.36 -32.87
C GLY A 192 -7.69 -25.32 -32.50
N ARG A 193 -7.76 -24.16 -33.18
CA ARG A 193 -8.86 -23.19 -32.96
C ARG A 193 -10.21 -23.67 -33.51
N ILE A 194 -10.21 -24.58 -34.49
CA ILE A 194 -11.42 -25.27 -34.98
C ILE A 194 -11.84 -26.33 -33.95
N LEU A 195 -10.89 -27.13 -33.46
CA LEU A 195 -11.14 -28.07 -32.35
C LEU A 195 -11.71 -27.38 -31.11
N ASP A 196 -11.16 -26.22 -30.72
CA ASP A 196 -11.70 -25.39 -29.63
C ASP A 196 -13.18 -25.04 -29.89
N TRP A 197 -13.52 -24.54 -31.08
CA TRP A 197 -14.89 -24.14 -31.42
C TRP A 197 -15.87 -25.32 -31.32
N HIS A 198 -15.49 -26.49 -31.84
CA HIS A 198 -16.35 -27.68 -31.80
C HIS A 198 -16.51 -28.24 -30.38
N LYS A 199 -15.46 -28.19 -29.54
CA LYS A 199 -15.55 -28.51 -28.11
C LYS A 199 -16.41 -27.52 -27.33
N GLU A 200 -16.42 -26.25 -27.72
CA GLU A 200 -17.30 -25.22 -27.14
C GLU A 200 -18.77 -25.43 -27.58
N ASN A 201 -19.03 -25.56 -28.89
CA ASN A 201 -20.36 -25.43 -29.49
C ASN A 201 -21.08 -26.75 -29.82
N THR A 202 -20.47 -27.93 -29.65
CA THR A 202 -21.11 -29.23 -29.90
C THR A 202 -21.00 -30.15 -28.69
N ASP A 203 -21.86 -31.17 -28.58
CA ASP A 203 -21.81 -32.14 -27.48
C ASP A 203 -20.54 -33.00 -27.48
N ARG A 204 -19.89 -33.15 -28.64
CA ARG A 204 -18.67 -33.93 -28.78
C ARG A 204 -17.47 -33.16 -28.21
N LYS A 205 -17.00 -33.56 -27.03
CA LYS A 205 -15.86 -32.91 -26.33
C LYS A 205 -14.49 -33.57 -26.59
N SER A 206 -14.45 -34.75 -27.23
CA SER A 206 -13.22 -35.45 -27.61
C SER A 206 -13.30 -35.98 -29.04
N PHE A 207 -12.17 -35.96 -29.74
CA PHE A 207 -12.01 -36.30 -31.16
C PHE A 207 -10.74 -37.12 -31.32
N GLU A 208 -10.79 -38.23 -32.06
CA GLU A 208 -9.58 -38.93 -32.46
C GLU A 208 -8.82 -38.10 -33.51
N PRO A 209 -7.49 -38.26 -33.67
CA PRO A 209 -6.70 -37.37 -34.54
C PRO A 209 -7.14 -37.29 -36.02
N HIS A 210 -7.87 -38.30 -36.50
CA HIS A 210 -8.41 -38.36 -37.87
C HIS A 210 -9.87 -37.88 -37.97
N GLU A 211 -10.54 -37.66 -36.85
CA GLU A 211 -11.89 -37.08 -36.74
C GLU A 211 -11.87 -35.61 -36.30
N ASP A 212 -10.70 -35.08 -35.97
CA ASP A 212 -10.51 -33.68 -35.57
C ASP A 212 -10.96 -32.73 -36.69
N PRO A 213 -11.88 -31.79 -36.42
CA PRO A 213 -12.47 -30.94 -37.45
C PRO A 213 -11.46 -29.97 -38.08
N GLY A 214 -10.38 -29.61 -37.37
CA GLY A 214 -9.28 -28.82 -37.92
C GLY A 214 -8.39 -29.65 -38.86
N VAL A 215 -8.06 -30.88 -38.48
CA VAL A 215 -7.32 -31.84 -39.34
C VAL A 215 -8.13 -32.13 -40.61
N LEU A 216 -9.45 -32.34 -40.49
CA LEU A 216 -10.34 -32.53 -41.63
C LEU A 216 -10.39 -31.30 -42.53
N SER A 217 -10.42 -30.08 -41.96
CA SER A 217 -10.37 -28.83 -42.74
C SER A 217 -9.05 -28.70 -43.53
N VAL A 218 -7.89 -28.84 -42.87
CA VAL A 218 -6.58 -28.78 -43.55
C VAL A 218 -6.43 -29.89 -44.61
N THR A 219 -6.93 -31.10 -44.32
CA THR A 219 -6.95 -32.22 -45.28
C THR A 219 -7.76 -31.88 -46.53
N LYS A 220 -8.97 -31.30 -46.38
CA LYS A 220 -9.80 -30.85 -47.51
C LYS A 220 -9.10 -29.77 -48.33
N ILE A 221 -8.48 -28.79 -47.66
CA ILE A 221 -7.75 -27.68 -48.29
C ILE A 221 -6.54 -28.19 -49.08
N PHE A 222 -5.69 -29.02 -48.46
CA PHE A 222 -4.54 -29.63 -49.12
C PHE A 222 -4.96 -30.45 -50.35
N ASN A 223 -5.99 -31.29 -50.22
CA ASN A 223 -6.45 -32.12 -51.32
C ASN A 223 -6.98 -31.27 -52.50
N TYR A 224 -7.74 -30.20 -52.23
CA TYR A 224 -8.17 -29.25 -53.28
C TYR A 224 -6.98 -28.58 -53.98
N TYR A 225 -6.02 -28.08 -53.21
CA TYR A 225 -4.84 -27.37 -53.72
C TYR A 225 -4.01 -28.28 -54.64
N LYS A 226 -3.68 -29.49 -54.18
CA LYS A 226 -2.85 -30.43 -54.94
C LYS A 226 -3.58 -31.14 -56.09
N LYS A 227 -4.92 -31.29 -56.02
CA LYS A 227 -5.73 -31.76 -57.16
C LYS A 227 -5.72 -30.77 -58.31
N PHE A 228 -5.94 -29.48 -58.02
CA PHE A 228 -6.09 -28.44 -59.04
C PHE A 228 -4.82 -27.66 -59.40
N GLY A 229 -3.66 -28.13 -58.91
CA GLY A 229 -2.35 -27.61 -59.31
C GLY A 229 -2.03 -26.21 -58.80
N TYR A 230 -2.63 -25.79 -57.69
CA TYR A 230 -2.32 -24.50 -57.07
C TYR A 230 -0.92 -24.52 -56.43
N SER A 231 -0.12 -23.49 -56.70
CA SER A 231 1.26 -23.36 -56.24
C SER A 231 1.39 -22.87 -54.79
N THR A 232 0.34 -22.29 -54.23
CA THR A 232 0.29 -21.81 -52.84
C THR A 232 0.62 -22.94 -51.86
N VAL A 233 1.54 -22.64 -50.94
CA VAL A 233 2.02 -23.57 -49.90
C VAL A 233 0.98 -23.69 -48.79
N VAL A 234 0.67 -24.91 -48.37
CA VAL A 234 -0.24 -25.18 -47.25
C VAL A 234 0.57 -25.44 -45.98
N MET A 235 0.43 -24.55 -44.99
CA MET A 235 1.09 -24.67 -43.69
C MET A 235 0.08 -24.85 -42.55
N GLY A 236 -0.14 -26.08 -42.09
CA GLY A 236 -1.02 -26.31 -40.94
C GLY A 236 -0.50 -25.61 -39.67
N ALA A 237 -1.39 -24.95 -38.92
CA ALA A 237 -1.02 -24.05 -37.81
C ALA A 237 -1.92 -24.16 -36.57
N SER A 238 -1.47 -23.59 -35.45
CA SER A 238 -2.21 -23.40 -34.19
C SER A 238 -2.72 -24.70 -33.53
N PHE A 239 -1.86 -25.71 -33.41
CA PHE A 239 -2.15 -27.01 -32.81
C PHE A 239 -2.48 -26.98 -31.30
N ARG A 240 -3.22 -27.98 -30.78
CA ARG A 240 -3.37 -28.25 -29.33
C ARG A 240 -2.59 -29.47 -28.86
N ASN A 241 -2.32 -30.43 -29.73
CA ASN A 241 -1.68 -31.69 -29.35
C ASN A 241 -0.87 -32.31 -30.51
N THR A 242 0.03 -33.23 -30.19
CA THR A 242 0.87 -33.89 -31.20
C THR A 242 0.10 -34.86 -32.12
N GLY A 243 -1.07 -35.34 -31.73
CA GLY A 243 -1.94 -36.16 -32.57
C GLY A 243 -2.38 -35.43 -33.84
N GLU A 244 -2.86 -34.18 -33.71
CA GLU A 244 -3.21 -33.29 -34.83
C GLU A 244 -2.04 -33.14 -35.82
N VAL A 245 -0.83 -32.91 -35.32
CA VAL A 245 0.39 -32.74 -36.13
C VAL A 245 0.70 -34.01 -36.93
N LYS A 246 0.63 -35.19 -36.28
CA LYS A 246 0.87 -36.49 -36.93
C LYS A 246 -0.19 -36.82 -37.97
N ALA A 247 -1.45 -36.46 -37.72
CA ALA A 247 -2.54 -36.69 -38.65
C ALA A 247 -2.42 -35.86 -39.95
N LEU A 248 -1.61 -34.79 -39.94
CA LEU A 248 -1.28 -33.97 -41.09
C LEU A 248 0.13 -34.23 -41.66
N ALA A 249 0.81 -35.32 -41.26
CA ALA A 249 2.09 -35.70 -41.85
C ALA A 249 1.94 -35.93 -43.38
N GLY A 250 2.77 -35.23 -44.16
CA GLY A 250 2.64 -35.12 -45.63
C GLY A 250 1.99 -33.81 -46.12
N CYS A 251 1.60 -32.90 -45.22
CA CYS A 251 1.36 -31.50 -45.57
C CYS A 251 2.68 -30.84 -46.03
N ASP A 252 2.62 -29.73 -46.77
CA ASP A 252 3.85 -29.08 -47.25
C ASP A 252 4.72 -28.63 -46.06
N LEU A 253 4.12 -27.77 -45.22
CA LEU A 253 4.71 -27.23 -44.00
C LEU A 253 3.76 -27.48 -42.80
N LEU A 254 4.32 -27.53 -41.59
CA LEU A 254 3.56 -27.43 -40.33
C LEU A 254 4.30 -26.47 -39.39
N THR A 255 3.61 -25.43 -38.90
CA THR A 255 4.18 -24.52 -37.89
C THR A 255 3.73 -24.90 -36.48
N ILE A 256 4.71 -25.23 -35.64
CA ILE A 256 4.52 -25.95 -34.38
C ILE A 256 5.18 -25.15 -33.26
N SER A 257 4.51 -25.04 -32.11
CA SER A 257 5.07 -24.33 -30.94
C SER A 257 6.21 -25.13 -30.28
N PRO A 258 7.17 -24.48 -29.60
CA PRO A 258 8.30 -25.16 -28.96
C PRO A 258 7.90 -26.31 -28.01
N GLY A 259 6.80 -26.17 -27.25
CA GLY A 259 6.30 -27.24 -26.38
C GLY A 259 5.88 -28.51 -27.13
N LEU A 260 5.17 -28.37 -28.26
CA LEU A 260 4.78 -29.52 -29.09
C LEU A 260 5.97 -30.09 -29.89
N LEU A 261 6.97 -29.26 -30.22
CA LEU A 261 8.25 -29.74 -30.77
C LEU A 261 9.04 -30.56 -29.73
N ALA A 262 9.02 -30.18 -28.46
CA ALA A 262 9.61 -30.94 -27.36
C ALA A 262 8.90 -32.29 -27.13
N GLU A 263 7.56 -32.33 -27.18
CA GLU A 263 6.81 -33.58 -27.14
C GLU A 263 7.17 -34.51 -28.32
N LEU A 264 7.22 -33.98 -29.55
CA LEU A 264 7.58 -34.75 -30.74
C LEU A 264 9.05 -35.20 -30.76
N SER A 265 9.96 -34.53 -30.04
CA SER A 265 11.37 -34.95 -29.94
C SER A 265 11.57 -36.10 -28.95
N GLN A 266 10.71 -36.21 -27.93
CA GLN A 266 10.71 -37.27 -26.91
C GLN A 266 9.85 -38.49 -27.28
N ASP A 267 8.90 -38.33 -28.19
CA ASP A 267 8.08 -39.41 -28.72
C ASP A 267 8.86 -40.25 -29.75
N HIS A 268 8.71 -41.57 -29.70
CA HIS A 268 9.35 -42.54 -30.61
C HIS A 268 8.31 -43.44 -31.33
N SER A 269 7.04 -43.05 -31.35
CA SER A 269 6.01 -43.70 -32.17
C SER A 269 6.27 -43.53 -33.67
N ALA A 270 5.78 -44.46 -34.48
CA ALA A 270 5.97 -44.45 -35.92
C ALA A 270 5.05 -43.41 -36.61
N ILE A 271 5.61 -42.61 -37.52
CA ILE A 271 4.87 -41.64 -38.32
C ILE A 271 4.61 -42.22 -39.73
N THR A 272 3.38 -42.07 -40.20
CA THR A 272 2.95 -42.46 -41.55
C THR A 272 2.44 -41.26 -42.32
N ALA A 273 2.70 -41.20 -43.63
CA ALA A 273 2.24 -40.12 -44.49
C ALA A 273 0.72 -40.22 -44.73
N MET A 274 -0.04 -39.36 -44.04
CA MET A 274 -1.49 -39.25 -44.18
C MET A 274 -1.85 -38.50 -45.46
N LEU A 275 -1.21 -37.36 -45.71
CA LEU A 275 -1.41 -36.54 -46.90
C LEU A 275 -0.39 -36.91 -48.00
N SER A 276 -0.81 -36.82 -49.26
CA SER A 276 0.10 -36.92 -50.42
C SER A 276 -0.57 -36.38 -51.69
N VAL A 277 0.25 -35.93 -52.65
CA VAL A 277 -0.22 -35.36 -53.93
C VAL A 277 -1.04 -36.36 -54.75
N ASP A 278 -0.70 -37.65 -54.72
CA ASP A 278 -1.40 -38.65 -55.54
C ASP A 278 -2.74 -39.08 -54.93
N LYS A 279 -2.86 -39.12 -53.59
CA LYS A 279 -4.17 -39.23 -52.92
C LYS A 279 -5.05 -38.03 -53.28
N ALA A 280 -4.50 -36.81 -53.22
CA ALA A 280 -5.21 -35.58 -53.53
C ALA A 280 -5.76 -35.54 -54.97
N LYS A 281 -4.95 -35.93 -55.96
CA LYS A 281 -5.40 -36.05 -57.37
C LYS A 281 -6.56 -37.04 -57.55
N ALA A 282 -6.59 -38.10 -56.74
CA ALA A 282 -7.63 -39.12 -56.76
C ALA A 282 -8.90 -38.76 -55.95
N CYS A 283 -8.88 -37.67 -55.16
CA CYS A 283 -10.07 -37.22 -54.42
C CYS A 283 -11.17 -36.73 -55.37
N ASP A 284 -12.42 -37.13 -55.12
CA ASP A 284 -13.55 -36.53 -55.82
C ASP A 284 -13.91 -35.16 -55.22
N LEU A 285 -13.77 -34.12 -56.04
CA LEU A 285 -13.80 -32.70 -55.71
C LEU A 285 -13.96 -31.93 -57.02
N GLU A 286 -14.84 -30.94 -57.06
CA GLU A 286 -15.00 -30.02 -58.20
C GLU A 286 -14.21 -28.71 -57.98
N LYS A 287 -13.83 -28.02 -59.07
CA LYS A 287 -13.15 -26.73 -58.99
C LYS A 287 -14.18 -25.60 -58.98
N ILE A 288 -14.11 -24.73 -57.98
CA ILE A 288 -14.99 -23.56 -57.85
C ILE A 288 -14.20 -22.25 -57.93
N HIS A 289 -14.88 -21.18 -58.35
CA HIS A 289 -14.37 -19.82 -58.42
C HIS A 289 -15.23 -18.92 -57.51
N LEU A 290 -14.61 -17.93 -56.85
CA LEU A 290 -15.32 -17.01 -55.94
C LEU A 290 -15.10 -15.54 -56.34
N ASP A 291 -16.18 -14.86 -56.73
CA ASP A 291 -16.26 -13.40 -56.63
C ASP A 291 -16.47 -12.98 -55.16
N GLU A 292 -16.45 -11.67 -54.87
CA GLU A 292 -16.65 -11.16 -53.52
C GLU A 292 -17.98 -11.64 -52.89
N LYS A 293 -19.03 -11.73 -53.69
CA LYS A 293 -20.38 -12.09 -53.22
C LYS A 293 -20.44 -13.57 -52.85
N ALA A 294 -19.91 -14.43 -53.72
CA ALA A 294 -19.78 -15.86 -53.49
C ALA A 294 -18.84 -16.16 -52.31
N PHE A 295 -17.73 -15.44 -52.18
CA PHE A 295 -16.84 -15.53 -51.01
C PHE A 295 -17.57 -15.16 -49.72
N ARG A 296 -18.18 -13.97 -49.66
CA ARG A 296 -18.89 -13.51 -48.45
C ARG A 296 -20.05 -14.44 -48.09
N TRP A 297 -20.78 -14.98 -49.07
CA TRP A 297 -21.81 -16.00 -48.84
C TRP A 297 -21.22 -17.29 -48.26
N GLN A 298 -20.31 -17.96 -48.98
CA GLN A 298 -19.77 -19.26 -48.56
C GLN A 298 -18.91 -19.20 -47.29
N HIS A 299 -18.37 -18.03 -46.93
CA HIS A 299 -17.74 -17.85 -45.62
C HIS A 299 -18.78 -17.70 -44.49
N ASN A 300 -19.94 -17.05 -44.73
CA ASN A 300 -20.97 -16.89 -43.70
C ASN A 300 -21.78 -18.17 -43.40
N GLU A 301 -21.90 -19.07 -44.37
CA GLU A 301 -22.45 -20.42 -44.15
C GLU A 301 -21.60 -21.26 -43.18
N ASP A 302 -20.30 -20.94 -43.04
CA ASP A 302 -19.39 -21.54 -42.06
C ASP A 302 -19.38 -20.72 -40.77
N ARG A 303 -20.38 -20.94 -39.91
CA ARG A 303 -20.52 -20.26 -38.60
C ARG A 303 -19.24 -20.33 -37.75
N MET A 304 -18.52 -21.45 -37.78
CA MET A 304 -17.27 -21.63 -37.04
C MET A 304 -16.21 -20.64 -37.54
N ALA A 305 -16.05 -20.54 -38.85
CA ALA A 305 -15.09 -19.63 -39.47
C ALA A 305 -15.43 -18.16 -39.25
N VAL A 306 -16.70 -17.76 -39.35
CA VAL A 306 -17.15 -16.39 -39.03
C VAL A 306 -16.74 -16.01 -37.60
N GLU A 307 -17.08 -16.86 -36.63
CA GLU A 307 -16.79 -16.60 -35.22
C GLU A 307 -15.29 -16.57 -34.94
N LYS A 308 -14.51 -17.56 -35.40
CA LYS A 308 -13.07 -17.67 -35.10
C LYS A 308 -12.18 -16.73 -35.93
N LEU A 309 -12.58 -16.31 -37.14
CA LEU A 309 -11.92 -15.20 -37.87
C LEU A 309 -12.11 -13.89 -37.11
N SER A 310 -13.36 -13.54 -36.80
CA SER A 310 -13.73 -12.30 -36.11
C SER A 310 -13.10 -12.21 -34.72
N ASP A 311 -13.09 -13.32 -33.96
CA ASP A 311 -12.42 -13.43 -32.66
C ASP A 311 -10.89 -13.40 -32.77
N GLY A 312 -10.32 -14.03 -33.80
CA GLY A 312 -8.88 -14.01 -34.04
C GLY A 312 -8.34 -12.60 -34.29
N ILE A 313 -9.02 -11.82 -35.13
CA ILE A 313 -8.69 -10.42 -35.41
C ILE A 313 -8.78 -9.58 -34.12
N ARG A 314 -9.87 -9.70 -33.35
CA ARG A 314 -10.02 -9.00 -32.07
C ARG A 314 -8.90 -9.32 -31.08
N LYS A 315 -8.48 -10.59 -30.97
CA LYS A 315 -7.44 -11.01 -30.04
C LYS A 315 -6.06 -10.46 -30.42
N PHE A 316 -5.69 -10.52 -31.70
CA PHE A 316 -4.43 -9.93 -32.16
C PHE A 316 -4.43 -8.40 -32.06
N ALA A 317 -5.55 -7.72 -32.34
CA ALA A 317 -5.69 -6.28 -32.11
C ALA A 317 -5.58 -5.92 -30.61
N ALA A 318 -6.19 -6.70 -29.72
CA ALA A 318 -6.08 -6.49 -28.27
C ALA A 318 -4.66 -6.73 -27.72
N ASP A 319 -3.91 -7.68 -28.29
CA ASP A 319 -2.51 -7.91 -27.92
C ASP A 319 -1.58 -6.82 -28.49
N ALA A 320 -1.85 -6.32 -29.70
CA ALA A 320 -1.17 -5.14 -30.23
C ALA A 320 -1.38 -3.91 -29.33
N VAL A 321 -2.63 -3.63 -28.92
CA VAL A 321 -2.94 -2.51 -28.01
C VAL A 321 -2.27 -2.67 -26.63
N LYS A 322 -2.12 -3.89 -26.10
CA LYS A 322 -1.34 -4.14 -24.86
C LYS A 322 0.14 -3.81 -25.06
N LEU A 323 0.71 -4.19 -26.20
CA LEU A 323 2.11 -3.92 -26.53
C LEU A 323 2.35 -2.42 -26.76
N GLU A 324 1.45 -1.74 -27.47
CA GLU A 324 1.45 -0.29 -27.61
C GLU A 324 1.29 0.41 -26.27
N THR A 325 0.43 -0.06 -25.36
CA THR A 325 0.28 0.54 -24.02
C THR A 325 1.57 0.40 -23.21
N MET A 326 2.24 -0.75 -23.31
CA MET A 326 3.55 -0.99 -22.68
C MET A 326 4.64 -0.10 -23.28
N ILE A 327 4.69 0.01 -24.61
CA ILE A 327 5.61 0.88 -25.35
C ILE A 327 5.34 2.36 -25.06
N LYS A 328 4.08 2.79 -24.99
CA LYS A 328 3.67 4.17 -24.67
C LYS A 328 4.08 4.51 -23.23
N ALA A 329 3.85 3.62 -22.27
CA ALA A 329 4.35 3.80 -20.90
C ALA A 329 5.88 3.92 -20.85
N LEU A 330 6.61 3.06 -21.57
CA LEU A 330 8.08 3.13 -21.65
C LEU A 330 8.59 4.38 -22.40
N ILE A 331 7.91 4.82 -23.46
CA ILE A 331 8.21 6.06 -24.18
C ILE A 331 7.93 7.27 -23.30
N VAL A 332 6.80 7.32 -22.58
CA VAL A 332 6.51 8.40 -21.62
C VAL A 332 7.56 8.42 -20.50
N CYS A 333 7.93 7.26 -19.95
CA CYS A 333 9.04 7.18 -19.00
C CYS A 333 10.35 7.69 -19.63
N LEU A 334 10.72 7.26 -20.83
CA LEU A 334 11.97 7.62 -21.52
C LEU A 334 11.98 9.04 -22.13
N LEU A 335 10.82 9.68 -22.30
CA LEU A 335 10.69 11.08 -22.71
C LEU A 335 10.70 12.01 -21.49
N ALA A 336 10.08 11.60 -20.37
CA ALA A 336 10.36 12.20 -19.06
C ALA A 336 11.86 12.06 -18.68
N TRP A 337 12.53 11.00 -19.16
CA TRP A 337 13.98 10.76 -19.07
C TRP A 337 14.81 11.41 -20.20
N LYS A 338 14.18 12.15 -21.12
CA LYS A 338 14.85 13.01 -22.12
C LYS A 338 14.69 14.50 -21.84
N GLY A 339 13.98 14.88 -20.78
CA GLY A 339 14.59 15.79 -19.80
C GLY A 339 15.66 15.02 -19.03
N GLU A 340 16.79 15.67 -18.70
CA GLU A 340 17.94 15.04 -18.04
C GLU A 340 17.53 14.26 -16.77
N ALA A 341 18.24 13.15 -16.47
CA ALA A 341 17.87 12.13 -15.47
C ALA A 341 17.85 12.63 -14.02
N SER A 342 16.86 13.46 -13.70
CA SER A 342 16.88 14.38 -12.57
C SER A 342 16.34 13.79 -11.27
N SER A 343 16.93 14.26 -10.17
CA SER A 343 16.58 13.90 -8.79
C SER A 343 15.09 14.16 -8.47
N GLN A 344 14.38 13.14 -7.96
CA GLN A 344 13.04 13.37 -7.38
C GLN A 344 13.11 14.12 -6.04
N GLY A 345 14.27 14.09 -5.38
CA GLY A 345 14.60 14.85 -4.18
C GLY A 345 15.96 14.43 -3.61
N LEU A 346 16.75 15.37 -3.10
CA LEU A 346 18.00 15.11 -2.37
C LEU A 346 18.24 16.18 -1.31
N THR A 347 18.64 15.77 -0.10
CA THR A 347 19.39 16.63 0.82
C THR A 347 20.62 15.91 1.36
N VAL A 348 21.62 16.70 1.78
CA VAL A 348 22.81 16.19 2.46
C VAL A 348 23.02 16.94 3.78
N HIS A 349 23.04 16.21 4.89
CA HIS A 349 23.46 16.75 6.19
C HIS A 349 24.97 16.52 6.36
N VAL A 350 25.69 17.53 6.85
CA VAL A 350 27.15 17.54 6.84
C VAL A 350 27.69 17.85 8.24
N VAL A 351 28.54 16.97 8.77
CA VAL A 351 29.14 17.11 10.12
C VAL A 351 30.67 17.10 10.01
N PRO A 352 31.37 18.24 10.18
CA PRO A 352 32.83 18.29 10.19
C PRO A 352 33.46 17.43 11.28
N LEU A 353 34.57 16.77 10.95
CA LEU A 353 35.27 15.88 11.87
C LEU A 353 36.36 16.66 12.64
N GLU A 354 36.12 16.90 13.93
CA GLU A 354 37.10 17.57 14.81
C GLU A 354 38.46 16.85 14.86
N SER A 355 38.51 15.54 14.57
CA SER A 355 39.70 14.71 14.59
C SER A 355 40.76 15.05 13.54
N ASP A 356 40.40 15.70 12.43
CA ASP A 356 41.35 16.18 11.41
C ASP A 356 41.35 17.71 11.26
N GLY A 357 40.66 18.42 12.16
CA GLY A 357 40.47 19.87 12.08
C GLY A 357 39.39 20.31 11.08
N GLY A 358 38.51 19.43 10.61
CA GLY A 358 37.43 19.75 9.67
C GLY A 358 37.88 19.73 8.20
N ASN A 359 38.98 19.04 7.89
CA ASN A 359 39.40 18.80 6.51
C ASN A 359 38.49 17.76 5.81
N THR A 360 37.91 16.84 6.59
CA THR A 360 36.84 15.95 6.15
C THR A 360 35.56 16.14 6.96
N VAL A 361 34.45 15.73 6.36
CA VAL A 361 33.10 15.84 6.88
C VAL A 361 32.40 14.49 6.74
N ARG A 362 31.58 14.11 7.72
CA ARG A 362 30.63 13.01 7.55
C ARG A 362 29.39 13.55 6.85
N ALA A 363 29.17 13.10 5.61
CA ALA A 363 28.02 13.45 4.81
C ALA A 363 26.96 12.34 4.94
N HIS A 364 25.77 12.71 5.39
CA HIS A 364 24.60 11.84 5.50
C HIS A 364 23.60 12.24 4.40
N PHE A 365 23.42 11.36 3.43
CA PHE A 365 22.59 11.59 2.25
C PHE A 365 21.18 11.05 2.48
N SER A 366 20.17 11.81 2.05
CA SER A 366 18.80 11.33 1.86
C SER A 366 18.39 11.66 0.43
N ALA A 367 18.07 10.63 -0.36
CA ALA A 367 17.66 10.75 -1.76
C ALA A 367 16.27 10.12 -1.98
N ILE A 368 15.46 10.70 -2.87
CA ILE A 368 14.22 10.12 -3.37
C ILE A 368 14.50 9.56 -4.77
N THR A 369 14.12 8.29 -4.96
CA THR A 369 14.28 7.55 -6.22
C THR A 369 12.95 6.91 -6.62
N PRO A 370 12.67 6.77 -7.94
CA PRO A 370 11.52 6.02 -8.41
C PRO A 370 11.57 4.55 -7.95
N SER A 371 10.42 3.91 -7.86
CA SER A 371 10.28 2.47 -7.65
C SER A 371 10.48 1.70 -8.97
N PRO A 372 11.08 0.49 -8.95
CA PRO A 372 11.58 -0.25 -7.80
C PRO A 372 12.85 0.37 -7.21
N CYS A 373 12.96 0.37 -5.88
CA CYS A 373 14.03 1.04 -5.17
C CYS A 373 15.43 0.52 -5.56
N PRO A 374 16.30 1.34 -6.18
CA PRO A 374 17.62 0.91 -6.64
C PRO A 374 18.50 0.48 -5.46
N ASP A 375 19.47 -0.40 -5.69
CA ASP A 375 20.46 -0.74 -4.65
C ASP A 375 21.52 0.36 -4.47
N PHE A 376 22.42 0.15 -3.52
CA PHE A 376 23.47 1.12 -3.15
C PHE A 376 24.82 0.87 -3.87
N SER A 377 24.93 -0.12 -4.77
CA SER A 377 26.23 -0.55 -5.34
C SER A 377 26.98 0.55 -6.08
N ALA A 378 26.26 1.50 -6.68
CA ALA A 378 26.82 2.64 -7.41
C ALA A 378 27.30 3.80 -6.50
N VAL A 379 26.93 3.83 -5.21
CA VAL A 379 27.34 4.87 -4.24
C VAL A 379 28.21 4.34 -3.09
N CYS A 380 28.16 3.05 -2.80
CA CYS A 380 28.84 2.43 -1.67
C CYS A 380 29.43 1.07 -2.07
N ALA A 381 30.68 1.06 -2.52
CA ALA A 381 31.40 -0.16 -2.89
C ALA A 381 31.95 -0.88 -1.65
N ALA A 382 32.10 -2.21 -1.76
CA ALA A 382 32.62 -3.04 -0.67
C ALA A 382 34.05 -2.62 -0.28
N GLY A 383 34.24 -2.28 1.01
CA GLY A 383 35.53 -1.84 1.56
C GLY A 383 35.74 -0.32 1.65
N GLN A 384 34.77 0.50 1.22
CA GLN A 384 34.77 1.95 1.46
C GLN A 384 34.16 2.30 2.83
N ASP A 385 34.47 3.49 3.36
CA ASP A 385 33.77 4.08 4.50
C ASP A 385 32.37 4.58 4.08
N CYS A 386 31.46 3.65 3.83
CA CYS A 386 30.03 3.93 3.71
C CYS A 386 29.22 2.98 4.59
N GLN A 387 28.25 3.55 5.31
CA GLN A 387 27.19 2.80 5.96
C GLN A 387 25.86 3.11 5.26
N THR A 388 25.33 2.11 4.56
CA THR A 388 23.98 2.16 3.97
C THR A 388 22.93 1.94 5.05
N HIS A 389 21.87 2.75 5.07
CA HIS A 389 20.73 2.54 5.95
C HIS A 389 19.57 1.92 5.18
N LEU A 390 19.09 0.76 5.63
CA LEU A 390 17.90 0.13 5.08
C LEU A 390 16.66 0.92 5.52
N THR A 391 16.17 1.78 4.63
CA THR A 391 14.84 2.37 4.74
C THR A 391 13.79 1.25 4.76
N SER A 392 12.82 1.35 5.67
CA SER A 392 11.59 0.58 5.62
C SER A 392 10.95 0.75 4.24
N THR A 393 10.59 -0.33 3.56
CA THR A 393 9.85 -0.22 2.29
C THR A 393 8.53 0.53 2.52
N PRO A 394 8.21 1.56 1.70
CA PRO A 394 7.00 2.35 1.92
C PRO A 394 5.75 1.47 1.87
N PHE A 395 4.99 1.51 2.97
CA PHE A 395 3.59 1.11 3.11
C PHE A 395 3.16 -0.19 2.40
N THR A 396 3.42 -1.35 3.02
CA THR A 396 2.74 -2.60 2.68
C THR A 396 1.27 -2.59 3.18
N GLY A 397 0.43 -1.79 2.52
CA GLY A 397 -1.01 -1.73 2.72
C GLY A 397 -1.73 -1.76 1.36
N ASN A 398 -2.96 -2.27 1.33
CA ASN A 398 -3.73 -2.38 0.09
C ASN A 398 -4.38 -1.05 -0.31
N LEU A 399 -3.61 -0.14 -0.90
CA LEU A 399 -3.97 1.02 -1.74
C LEU A 399 -2.62 1.65 -2.22
N PRO A 400 -2.57 2.51 -3.27
CA PRO A 400 -1.40 2.58 -4.16
C PRO A 400 -0.09 2.91 -3.43
N ALA A 401 0.90 2.01 -3.57
CA ALA A 401 2.27 2.29 -3.17
C ALA A 401 2.78 3.52 -3.95
N PRO A 402 3.53 4.43 -3.31
CA PRO A 402 3.69 5.82 -3.78
C PRO A 402 4.49 6.00 -5.09
N GLY A 403 4.98 4.93 -5.73
CA GLY A 403 5.76 5.00 -6.97
C GLY A 403 7.21 5.49 -6.79
N TRP A 404 7.57 5.99 -5.61
CA TRP A 404 8.91 6.42 -5.20
C TRP A 404 9.28 5.83 -3.83
N CYS A 405 10.56 5.94 -3.46
CA CYS A 405 11.05 5.56 -2.14
C CYS A 405 12.34 6.31 -1.77
N VAL A 406 12.64 6.37 -0.47
CA VAL A 406 13.82 7.06 0.06
C VAL A 406 15.01 6.10 0.18
N ARG A 407 16.20 6.54 -0.24
CA ARG A 407 17.49 5.88 0.01
C ARG A 407 18.38 6.75 0.88
N GLN A 408 19.02 6.13 1.88
CA GLN A 408 19.82 6.82 2.89
C GLN A 408 21.14 6.09 3.14
N TRP A 409 22.24 6.84 3.17
CA TRP A 409 23.58 6.34 3.47
C TRP A 409 24.43 7.46 4.07
N GLN A 410 25.46 7.08 4.82
CA GLN A 410 26.48 8.02 5.31
C GLN A 410 27.87 7.60 4.82
N THR A 411 28.73 8.58 4.54
CA THR A 411 30.13 8.37 4.16
C THR A 411 30.97 9.59 4.51
N THR A 412 32.28 9.40 4.71
CA THR A 412 33.22 10.50 4.99
C THR A 412 33.81 11.05 3.68
N VAL A 413 33.66 12.36 3.45
CA VAL A 413 34.12 13.07 2.23
C VAL A 413 34.96 14.31 2.60
N PRO A 414 35.75 14.88 1.66
CA PRO A 414 36.41 16.16 1.88
C PRO A 414 35.42 17.29 2.20
N SER A 415 35.87 18.29 2.97
CA SER A 415 35.03 19.43 3.36
C SER A 415 34.57 20.31 2.20
N ALA A 416 35.36 20.39 1.12
CA ALA A 416 34.90 20.84 -0.19
C ALA A 416 34.77 19.62 -1.13
N TYR A 417 33.54 19.22 -1.45
CA TYR A 417 33.25 17.99 -2.21
C TYR A 417 32.32 18.30 -3.39
N LYS A 418 32.69 17.80 -4.58
CA LYS A 418 31.86 17.86 -5.78
C LYS A 418 31.85 16.50 -6.47
N ALA A 419 30.66 15.96 -6.73
CA ALA A 419 30.49 14.69 -7.42
C ALA A 419 29.13 14.60 -8.13
N GLN A 420 29.11 13.86 -9.24
CA GLN A 420 27.88 13.35 -9.84
C GLN A 420 27.65 11.93 -9.30
N LEU A 421 26.59 11.73 -8.53
CA LEU A 421 26.20 10.43 -7.98
C LEU A 421 25.09 9.81 -8.83
N SER A 422 25.00 8.48 -8.83
CA SER A 422 23.94 7.74 -9.52
C SER A 422 23.35 6.67 -8.60
N LEU A 423 22.02 6.59 -8.50
CA LEU A 423 21.30 5.51 -7.83
C LEU A 423 20.38 4.83 -8.84
N GLY A 424 20.87 3.75 -9.45
CA GLY A 424 20.19 3.02 -10.51
C GLY A 424 19.89 3.90 -11.73
N SER A 425 18.70 4.49 -11.75
CA SER A 425 18.12 5.27 -12.86
C SER A 425 18.32 6.80 -12.70
N THR A 426 18.51 7.28 -11.48
CA THR A 426 18.52 8.72 -11.14
C THR A 426 19.93 9.23 -10.92
N GLN A 427 20.23 10.43 -11.46
CA GLN A 427 21.49 11.13 -11.23
C GLN A 427 21.31 12.34 -10.32
N PHE A 428 22.37 12.65 -9.57
CA PHE A 428 22.39 13.70 -8.56
C PHE A 428 23.68 14.50 -8.69
N ASN A 429 23.58 15.83 -8.80
CA ASN A 429 24.74 16.70 -8.75
C ASN A 429 24.92 17.19 -7.31
N VAL A 430 26.03 16.83 -6.69
CA VAL A 430 26.31 17.11 -5.28
C VAL A 430 27.50 18.05 -5.20
N THR A 431 27.26 19.28 -4.75
CA THR A 431 28.30 20.22 -4.34
C THR A 431 28.10 20.57 -2.87
N ILE A 432 29.10 20.27 -2.03
CA ILE A 432 29.18 20.60 -0.61
C ILE A 432 30.37 21.53 -0.41
N ASN A 433 30.16 22.65 0.27
CA ASN A 433 31.26 23.48 0.77
C ASN A 433 31.07 23.63 2.28
N ALA A 434 31.94 23.02 3.07
CA ALA A 434 31.93 23.05 4.54
C ALA A 434 33.36 23.17 5.07
N GLU A 435 34.16 24.03 4.40
CA GLU A 435 35.58 24.31 4.70
C GLU A 435 35.81 24.57 6.20
N PRO A 436 36.99 24.20 6.76
CA PRO A 436 37.27 24.26 8.20
C PRO A 436 37.34 25.68 8.78
N ASN A 437 36.17 26.30 8.94
CA ASN A 437 35.98 27.62 9.52
C ASN A 437 35.86 27.49 11.06
N ILE A 438 36.92 27.86 11.78
CA ILE A 438 36.90 27.94 13.25
C ILE A 438 36.23 29.26 13.66
N ARG A 439 35.05 29.19 14.31
CA ARG A 439 34.29 30.35 14.76
C ARG A 439 35.03 31.02 15.93
N SER A 440 35.46 32.26 15.72
CA SER A 440 36.25 33.04 16.69
C SER A 440 35.53 33.33 18.02
N SER A 441 34.20 33.21 18.05
CA SER A 441 33.35 33.34 19.22
C SER A 441 33.29 32.11 20.13
N THR A 442 33.55 30.90 19.59
CA THR A 442 33.38 29.62 20.29
C THR A 442 34.63 28.74 20.33
N GLY A 443 35.60 29.00 19.44
CA GLY A 443 36.80 28.17 19.27
C GLY A 443 36.52 26.81 18.62
N ARG A 444 35.34 26.61 18.03
CA ARG A 444 34.92 25.35 17.40
C ARG A 444 34.75 25.49 15.89
N LEU A 445 34.73 24.35 15.19
CA LEU A 445 34.33 24.30 13.79
C LEU A 445 32.85 24.69 13.64
N ASN A 446 32.55 25.36 12.54
CA ASN A 446 31.20 25.68 12.09
C ASN A 446 30.34 24.42 11.90
N GLN A 447 29.04 24.47 12.22
CA GLN A 447 28.11 23.39 11.91
C GLN A 447 27.16 23.77 10.76
N PRO A 448 27.26 23.14 9.57
CA PRO A 448 26.36 23.42 8.45
C PRO A 448 24.88 23.19 8.80
N ALA A 449 24.02 24.05 8.27
CA ALA A 449 22.58 24.01 8.51
C ALA A 449 21.93 22.69 8.06
N TYR A 450 20.96 22.21 8.85
CA TYR A 450 20.20 21.01 8.53
C TYR A 450 18.97 21.35 7.68
N VAL A 451 18.85 20.73 6.51
CA VAL A 451 17.68 20.86 5.63
C VAL A 451 16.87 19.56 5.58
N ALA A 452 15.59 19.64 5.93
CA ALA A 452 14.70 18.52 5.79
C ALA A 452 14.36 18.26 4.32
N LEU A 453 14.44 16.99 3.90
CA LEU A 453 13.97 16.54 2.59
C LEU A 453 12.44 16.41 2.63
N PRO A 454 11.67 17.23 1.90
CA PRO A 454 10.24 17.01 1.75
C PRO A 454 9.96 15.79 0.84
N PRO A 455 8.76 15.19 0.92
CA PRO A 455 8.25 14.35 -0.16
C PRO A 455 8.15 15.13 -1.50
N PRO A 456 8.00 14.45 -2.65
CA PRO A 456 7.85 15.10 -3.95
C PRO A 456 6.70 16.12 -3.94
N LEU A 457 6.96 17.34 -4.41
CA LEU A 457 6.00 18.44 -4.34
C LEU A 457 4.97 18.31 -5.46
N ARG A 458 3.70 18.61 -5.17
CA ARG A 458 2.62 18.67 -6.17
C ARG A 458 1.91 20.01 -6.10
N ALA A 459 1.63 20.58 -7.28
CA ALA A 459 0.87 21.81 -7.45
C ALA A 459 -0.14 21.69 -8.60
N GLN A 460 -1.13 22.58 -8.63
CA GLN A 460 -2.12 22.67 -9.70
C GLN A 460 -1.80 23.84 -10.64
N ALA A 461 -1.91 23.63 -11.95
CA ALA A 461 -1.84 24.71 -12.93
C ALA A 461 -2.85 25.82 -12.61
N ASP A 462 -2.47 27.08 -12.87
CA ASP A 462 -3.19 28.32 -12.54
C ASP A 462 -3.45 28.59 -11.04
N CYS A 463 -2.97 27.72 -10.14
CA CYS A 463 -3.15 27.85 -8.70
C CYS A 463 -1.82 28.20 -7.99
N PRO A 464 -1.64 29.43 -7.48
CA PRO A 464 -0.46 29.78 -6.70
C PRO A 464 -0.40 29.00 -5.39
N GLN A 465 0.77 28.43 -5.07
CA GLN A 465 0.99 27.61 -3.89
C GLN A 465 2.39 27.87 -3.31
N THR A 466 2.56 27.72 -2.00
CA THR A 466 3.81 28.06 -1.32
C THR A 466 4.31 26.91 -0.46
N PHE A 467 5.55 26.50 -0.71
CA PHE A 467 6.24 25.41 -0.02
C PHE A 467 7.31 25.97 0.91
N GLN A 468 7.19 25.71 2.21
CA GLN A 468 8.18 26.14 3.20
C GLN A 468 9.21 25.04 3.41
N LEU A 469 10.47 25.28 3.04
CA LEU A 469 11.54 24.33 3.30
C LEU A 469 11.89 24.38 4.79
N SER A 470 11.80 23.23 5.47
CA SER A 470 12.14 23.17 6.89
C SER A 470 13.66 23.11 7.04
N VAL A 471 14.24 24.17 7.60
CA VAL A 471 15.68 24.34 7.78
C VAL A 471 15.95 24.72 9.24
N LYS A 472 16.97 24.11 9.85
CA LYS A 472 17.41 24.42 11.22
C LYS A 472 18.93 24.42 11.32
N ASP A 473 19.48 25.52 11.83
CA ASP A 473 20.83 25.56 12.35
C ASP A 473 20.87 25.13 13.85
N LEU A 474 22.04 24.72 14.33
CA LEU A 474 22.32 24.32 15.71
C LEU A 474 23.28 25.25 16.47
N ASP A 475 24.03 26.13 15.80
CA ASP A 475 25.18 26.83 16.42
C ASP A 475 25.06 28.37 16.49
N GLY A 476 23.97 28.93 15.96
CA GLY A 476 23.48 30.31 16.15
C GLY A 476 23.38 31.15 14.87
N ASP A 477 23.68 30.59 13.69
CA ASP A 477 24.05 31.35 12.49
C ASP A 477 22.89 31.55 11.49
N ARG A 478 23.03 32.52 10.59
CA ARG A 478 21.97 33.05 9.73
C ARG A 478 21.90 32.30 8.41
N VAL A 479 21.05 31.28 8.37
CA VAL A 479 20.79 30.50 7.15
C VAL A 479 20.03 31.31 6.09
N GLN A 480 20.38 31.11 4.82
CA GLN A 480 19.66 31.60 3.64
C GLN A 480 19.57 30.51 2.57
N CYS A 481 18.50 30.49 1.79
CA CYS A 481 18.34 29.58 0.66
C CYS A 481 18.39 30.34 -0.66
N ARG A 482 19.08 29.82 -1.67
CA ARG A 482 19.09 30.38 -3.03
C ARG A 482 19.00 29.28 -4.09
N PHE A 483 18.75 29.66 -5.34
CA PHE A 483 18.96 28.74 -6.46
C PHE A 483 20.45 28.38 -6.61
N ALA A 484 20.70 27.13 -6.99
CA ALA A 484 22.03 26.65 -7.34
C ALA A 484 22.53 27.30 -8.64
N ARG A 485 23.86 27.35 -8.84
CA ARG A 485 24.48 28.02 -9.99
C ARG A 485 25.49 27.16 -10.75
N GLU A 486 25.41 27.24 -12.07
CA GLU A 486 26.29 26.54 -13.02
C GLU A 486 27.74 27.06 -12.99
N ASP A 487 27.95 28.37 -12.80
CA ASP A 487 29.30 28.98 -12.68
C ASP A 487 30.08 28.47 -11.45
N LYS A 488 29.36 28.01 -10.42
CA LYS A 488 29.94 27.30 -9.26
C LYS A 488 29.99 25.79 -9.43
N GLY A 489 29.40 25.21 -10.48
CA GLY A 489 29.25 23.77 -10.66
C GLY A 489 28.35 23.13 -9.58
N GLU A 490 27.29 23.82 -9.18
CA GLU A 490 26.31 23.30 -8.20
C GLU A 490 25.20 22.48 -8.87
N CYS A 491 24.94 22.74 -10.15
CA CYS A 491 23.98 22.06 -11.02
C CYS A 491 24.48 22.17 -12.49
N TYR A 492 23.80 21.48 -13.40
CA TYR A 492 24.08 21.49 -14.84
C TYR A 492 22.87 22.14 -15.55
N ASN A 493 23.10 23.05 -16.50
CA ASN A 493 22.06 23.68 -17.32
C ASN A 493 20.94 24.35 -16.48
N CYS A 494 21.28 24.81 -15.27
CA CYS A 494 20.36 25.07 -14.14
C CYS A 494 19.10 25.87 -14.52
N PRO A 495 17.93 25.22 -14.73
CA PRO A 495 16.79 25.88 -15.37
C PRO A 495 16.08 26.84 -14.42
N GLN A 496 16.24 28.16 -14.65
CA GLN A 496 15.51 29.18 -13.91
C GLN A 496 14.04 29.26 -14.37
N HIS A 497 13.19 28.46 -13.72
CA HIS A 497 11.74 28.48 -13.91
C HIS A 497 11.15 29.82 -13.50
N SER A 498 10.76 30.65 -14.47
CA SER A 498 10.19 32.00 -14.24
C SER A 498 8.87 32.01 -13.46
N PHE A 499 8.23 30.84 -13.30
CA PHE A 499 7.03 30.63 -12.50
C PHE A 499 7.31 30.25 -11.03
N LEU A 500 8.58 30.11 -10.64
CA LEU A 500 9.02 29.92 -9.24
C LEU A 500 9.65 31.20 -8.68
N GLN A 501 9.42 31.45 -7.40
CA GLN A 501 10.00 32.56 -6.64
C GLN A 501 10.49 32.05 -5.28
N LEU A 502 11.56 32.60 -4.75
CA LEU A 502 12.18 32.16 -3.49
C LEU A 502 12.42 33.34 -2.56
N ASP A 503 11.84 33.31 -1.37
CA ASP A 503 12.22 34.22 -0.27
C ASP A 503 13.49 33.66 0.38
N GLU A 504 14.65 34.15 -0.05
CA GLU A 504 15.95 33.62 0.35
C GLU A 504 16.17 33.65 1.87
N ALA A 505 15.58 34.62 2.57
CA ALA A 505 15.72 34.81 4.01
C ALA A 505 14.74 33.97 4.84
N LYS A 506 13.72 33.35 4.21
CA LYS A 506 12.76 32.44 4.86
C LYS A 506 12.79 31.02 4.33
N CYS A 507 13.58 30.73 3.29
CA CYS A 507 13.58 29.45 2.57
C CYS A 507 12.16 29.06 2.09
N LEU A 508 11.42 30.04 1.58
CA LEU A 508 10.01 29.90 1.19
C LEU A 508 9.89 29.93 -0.34
N LEU A 509 9.54 28.78 -0.93
CA LEU A 509 9.43 28.58 -2.37
C LEU A 509 7.98 28.77 -2.83
N THR A 510 7.70 29.82 -3.57
CA THR A 510 6.37 30.16 -4.10
C THR A 510 6.26 29.74 -5.57
N PHE A 511 5.32 28.85 -5.86
CA PHE A 511 4.84 28.56 -7.20
C PHE A 511 3.74 29.55 -7.60
N THR A 512 3.85 30.16 -8.77
CA THR A 512 2.96 31.26 -9.21
C THR A 512 1.71 30.82 -9.97
N GLY A 513 1.46 29.50 -10.10
CA GLY A 513 0.40 28.93 -10.94
C GLY A 513 0.78 28.78 -12.43
N LYS A 514 1.71 29.59 -12.93
CA LYS A 514 1.96 29.80 -14.37
C LYS A 514 2.92 28.77 -15.01
N ALA A 515 2.61 27.49 -14.90
CA ALA A 515 3.32 26.42 -15.58
C ALA A 515 2.37 25.46 -16.30
N SER A 516 2.81 24.89 -17.43
CA SER A 516 2.14 23.76 -18.07
C SER A 516 2.19 22.52 -17.18
N PRO A 517 1.21 21.61 -17.27
CA PRO A 517 1.28 20.31 -16.59
C PRO A 517 2.53 19.53 -16.99
N GLY A 518 3.21 18.91 -16.02
CA GLY A 518 4.50 18.26 -16.20
C GLY A 518 5.31 18.18 -14.90
N GLN A 519 6.48 17.53 -14.94
CA GLN A 519 7.41 17.47 -13.81
C GLN A 519 8.57 18.44 -14.03
N TYR A 520 8.89 19.22 -12.99
CA TYR A 520 9.97 20.21 -12.99
C TYR A 520 10.96 19.91 -11.86
N PHE A 521 12.22 20.20 -12.10
CA PHE A 521 13.32 19.94 -11.17
C PHE A 521 13.95 21.25 -10.73
N ILE A 522 14.33 21.32 -9.45
CA ILE A 522 14.68 22.57 -8.76
C ILE A 522 15.93 22.31 -7.93
N ASP A 523 17.06 22.86 -8.36
CA ASP A 523 18.32 22.82 -7.61
C ASP A 523 18.48 24.08 -6.76
N LEU A 524 18.62 23.88 -5.45
CA LEU A 524 18.80 24.92 -4.44
C LEU A 524 20.08 24.67 -3.65
N MET A 525 20.66 25.75 -3.14
CA MET A 525 21.73 25.73 -2.15
C MET A 525 21.24 26.40 -0.87
N VAL A 526 21.54 25.78 0.27
CA VAL A 526 21.30 26.37 1.58
C VAL A 526 22.64 26.82 2.14
N GLU A 527 22.82 28.13 2.24
CA GLU A 527 24.03 28.81 2.64
C GLU A 527 23.91 29.36 4.07
N ASP A 528 25.03 29.32 4.78
CA ASP A 528 25.14 29.60 6.20
C ASP A 528 26.09 30.78 6.44
N TYR A 529 25.76 31.68 7.37
CA TYR A 529 26.40 32.99 7.52
C TYR A 529 26.49 33.46 8.97
N ILE A 530 27.63 34.07 9.33
CA ILE A 530 27.82 34.74 10.62
C ILE A 530 26.66 35.73 10.90
N PRO A 531 26.05 35.72 12.10
CA PRO A 531 24.94 36.60 12.47
C PRO A 531 25.43 38.03 12.71
N VAL A 532 25.58 38.79 11.63
CA VAL A 532 26.06 40.19 11.67
C VAL A 532 24.99 41.14 12.27
N PRO A 533 25.32 41.96 13.28
CA PRO A 533 24.46 43.04 13.74
C PRO A 533 24.23 44.09 12.64
N LYS A 534 23.01 44.64 12.54
CA LYS A 534 22.61 45.63 11.51
C LYS A 534 23.43 46.93 11.47
N SER A 535 24.32 47.15 12.43
CA SER A 535 25.22 48.31 12.55
C SER A 535 26.61 48.11 11.93
N VAL A 536 26.96 46.92 11.46
CA VAL A 536 28.30 46.60 10.94
C VAL A 536 28.27 46.35 9.44
N GLN A 537 28.94 47.21 8.66
CA GLN A 537 29.25 46.94 7.26
C GLN A 537 30.50 46.04 7.18
N ILE A 538 30.31 44.74 6.94
CA ILE A 538 31.40 43.82 6.60
C ILE A 538 31.66 43.90 5.10
N LEU A 539 32.93 43.96 4.70
CA LEU A 539 33.33 44.22 3.31
C LEU A 539 33.02 43.06 2.35
N GLU A 540 33.03 41.82 2.85
CA GLU A 540 32.61 40.62 2.12
C GLU A 540 31.77 39.71 3.03
N ASN A 541 30.55 39.38 2.60
CA ASN A 541 29.68 38.41 3.28
C ASN A 541 29.77 37.05 2.55
N LYS A 542 30.90 36.34 2.73
CA LYS A 542 31.08 34.94 2.26
C LYS A 542 30.28 34.00 3.18
N ALA A 543 29.67 32.96 2.60
CA ALA A 543 29.05 31.88 3.36
C ALA A 543 30.13 31.03 4.08
N LEU A 544 29.83 30.61 5.31
CA LEU A 544 30.65 29.70 6.11
C LEU A 544 30.54 28.25 5.61
N SER A 545 29.35 27.88 5.18
CA SER A 545 29.06 26.60 4.53
C SER A 545 27.91 26.71 3.53
N SER A 546 27.79 25.72 2.64
CA SER A 546 26.68 25.56 1.71
C SER A 546 26.40 24.08 1.45
N VAL A 547 25.16 23.65 1.60
CA VAL A 547 24.71 22.27 1.32
C VAL A 547 23.67 22.23 0.18
N PRO A 548 23.65 21.16 -0.65
CA PRO A 548 22.78 21.07 -1.80
C PRO A 548 21.41 20.50 -1.42
N VAL A 549 20.37 21.02 -2.08
CA VAL A 549 18.96 20.62 -1.92
C VAL A 549 18.34 20.53 -3.30
N GLN A 550 18.11 19.31 -3.78
CA GLN A 550 17.41 19.06 -5.04
C GLN A 550 15.96 18.69 -4.75
N LEU A 551 15.01 19.21 -5.52
CA LEU A 551 13.58 18.96 -5.35
C LEU A 551 12.92 18.68 -6.71
N SER A 552 11.84 17.90 -6.71
CA SER A 552 10.93 17.81 -7.84
C SER A 552 9.55 18.38 -7.51
N LEU A 553 8.94 19.04 -8.50
CA LEU A 553 7.61 19.63 -8.47
C LEU A 553 6.80 19.12 -9.66
N THR A 554 5.74 18.36 -9.39
CA THR A 554 4.77 17.94 -10.40
C THR A 554 3.62 18.95 -10.46
N VAL A 555 3.42 19.55 -11.63
CA VAL A 555 2.29 20.43 -11.92
C VAL A 555 1.21 19.63 -12.63
N GLU A 556 -0.02 19.67 -12.11
CA GLU A 556 -1.16 18.90 -12.61
C GLU A 556 -2.19 19.81 -13.30
N SER A 557 -2.90 19.29 -14.29
CA SER A 557 -3.94 20.04 -15.02
C SER A 557 -5.13 20.35 -14.10
N SER A 558 -5.39 21.64 -13.87
CA SER A 558 -6.50 22.10 -13.04
C SER A 558 -7.74 22.44 -13.87
N THR A 559 -8.91 22.35 -13.24
CA THR A 559 -10.17 22.95 -13.71
C THR A 559 -10.78 23.93 -12.70
N ASN A 560 -10.30 23.92 -11.45
CA ASN A 560 -10.63 24.82 -10.35
C ASN A 560 -9.60 24.61 -9.24
N CYS A 561 -9.10 25.69 -8.63
CA CYS A 561 -8.21 25.59 -7.48
C CYS A 561 -8.97 25.10 -6.23
N GLY A 562 -8.49 24.02 -5.62
CA GLY A 562 -9.00 23.56 -4.33
C GLY A 562 -8.53 24.41 -3.15
N THR A 563 -9.26 24.38 -2.04
CA THR A 563 -8.80 24.98 -0.77
C THR A 563 -7.58 24.23 -0.23
N GLU A 564 -6.59 24.95 0.30
CA GLU A 564 -5.37 24.33 0.87
C GLU A 564 -5.74 23.39 2.05
N LEU A 565 -5.32 22.13 1.96
CA LEU A 565 -5.67 21.12 2.96
C LEU A 565 -4.77 21.25 4.21
N LEU A 566 -5.39 21.63 5.33
CA LEU A 566 -4.73 21.75 6.64
C LEU A 566 -4.95 20.46 7.45
N GLY A 567 -3.88 19.69 7.65
CA GLY A 567 -3.86 18.52 8.52
C GLY A 567 -3.54 18.89 9.97
N THR A 568 -4.21 18.22 10.92
CA THR A 568 -3.91 18.27 12.35
C THR A 568 -2.87 17.22 12.72
N VAL A 569 -1.78 17.66 13.33
CA VAL A 569 -0.66 16.82 13.76
C VAL A 569 -0.50 16.88 15.27
N ALA A 570 -0.29 15.73 15.89
CA ALA A 570 0.15 15.61 17.28
C ALA A 570 1.52 14.89 17.31
N PRO A 571 2.52 15.41 18.04
CA PRO A 571 2.52 16.66 18.82
C PRO A 571 2.65 17.93 17.94
N GLN A 572 2.27 19.07 18.50
CA GLN A 572 2.38 20.40 17.86
C GLN A 572 3.79 21.03 17.95
N GLU A 573 4.79 20.30 18.46
CA GLU A 573 6.15 20.83 18.66
C GLU A 573 7.06 20.49 17.46
N ASP A 574 7.57 21.52 16.78
CA ASP A 574 8.52 21.39 15.65
C ASP A 574 9.85 20.69 16.03
N LEU A 575 10.12 20.45 17.32
CA LEU A 575 11.38 19.89 17.82
C LEU A 575 11.17 18.98 19.06
N LEU A 576 11.25 17.67 18.86
CA LEU A 576 11.10 16.66 19.89
C LEU A 576 12.46 16.15 20.39
N PHE A 577 12.72 16.24 21.69
CA PHE A 577 13.95 15.71 22.29
C PHE A 577 13.82 14.20 22.54
N VAL A 578 14.65 13.40 21.86
CA VAL A 578 14.57 11.94 21.89
C VAL A 578 15.74 11.31 22.65
N LEU A 579 15.45 10.47 23.64
CA LEU A 579 16.42 9.63 24.34
C LEU A 579 16.70 8.34 23.54
N PRO A 580 17.88 7.70 23.71
CA PRO A 580 18.15 6.37 23.19
C PRO A 580 17.00 5.39 23.48
N TYR A 581 16.63 4.58 22.49
CA TYR A 581 15.58 3.55 22.55
C TYR A 581 14.15 4.05 22.82
N GLN A 582 13.93 5.37 22.91
CA GLN A 582 12.60 5.94 23.04
C GLN A 582 11.78 5.71 21.75
N GLU A 583 10.61 5.10 21.89
CA GLU A 583 9.58 5.09 20.85
C GLU A 583 8.95 6.50 20.76
N VAL A 584 9.05 7.12 19.58
CA VAL A 584 8.36 8.34 19.19
C VAL A 584 7.12 7.96 18.41
N LYS A 585 6.00 8.65 18.64
CA LYS A 585 4.80 8.57 17.81
C LYS A 585 4.44 9.96 17.31
N ILE A 586 3.98 10.04 16.07
CA ILE A 586 3.46 11.25 15.43
C ILE A 586 2.14 10.85 14.77
N ASP A 587 1.04 11.39 15.27
CA ASP A 587 -0.30 11.11 14.79
C ASP A 587 -0.74 12.23 13.85
N VAL A 588 -1.00 11.84 12.59
CA VAL A 588 -1.35 12.72 11.49
C VAL A 588 -2.80 12.49 11.11
N SER A 589 -3.59 13.56 11.03
CA SER A 589 -5.03 13.49 10.80
C SER A 589 -5.51 14.61 9.89
N TYR A 590 -6.47 14.32 9.03
CA TYR A 590 -7.09 15.28 8.12
C TYR A 590 -8.62 15.28 8.29
N PRO A 591 -9.29 16.43 8.09
CA PRO A 591 -10.75 16.51 8.17
C PRO A 591 -11.49 15.54 7.23
N LEU A 592 -12.71 15.15 7.60
CA LEU A 592 -13.52 14.14 6.89
C LEU A 592 -14.26 14.69 5.65
N ASP A 593 -14.41 16.00 5.55
CA ASP A 593 -15.04 16.74 4.45
C ASP A 593 -14.16 16.86 3.20
N VAL A 594 -12.88 16.49 3.31
CA VAL A 594 -11.85 16.54 2.25
C VAL A 594 -12.04 15.48 1.15
N GLY A 595 -12.92 14.50 1.37
CA GLY A 595 -12.91 13.24 0.61
C GLY A 595 -11.86 12.28 1.15
N SER A 596 -11.57 11.18 0.46
CA SER A 596 -10.54 10.23 0.89
C SER A 596 -9.14 10.67 0.48
N VAL A 597 -8.21 10.71 1.43
CA VAL A 597 -6.76 10.72 1.14
C VAL A 597 -6.40 9.46 0.36
N ASP A 598 -5.73 9.60 -0.78
CA ASP A 598 -5.32 8.48 -1.65
C ASP A 598 -3.92 7.95 -1.27
N GLU A 599 -3.03 8.83 -0.77
CA GLU A 599 -1.65 8.53 -0.38
C GLU A 599 -1.22 9.44 0.80
N PHE A 600 -0.49 8.90 1.78
CA PHE A 600 0.30 9.70 2.73
C PHE A 600 1.77 9.67 2.30
N ALA A 601 2.26 10.79 1.74
CA ALA A 601 3.63 10.94 1.30
C ALA A 601 4.52 11.27 2.52
N VAL A 602 5.49 10.40 2.85
CA VAL A 602 6.32 10.52 4.07
C VAL A 602 7.80 10.30 3.78
N VAL A 603 8.63 11.21 4.26
CA VAL A 603 10.10 11.14 4.26
C VAL A 603 10.61 11.29 5.69
N GLY A 604 11.59 10.49 6.10
CA GLY A 604 12.10 10.56 7.47
C GLY A 604 13.36 9.72 7.69
N PRO A 605 13.75 9.45 8.96
CA PRO A 605 14.94 8.69 9.28
C PRO A 605 14.76 7.19 8.97
N PRO A 606 15.87 6.42 8.90
CA PRO A 606 15.81 4.97 8.77
C PRO A 606 14.96 4.33 9.87
N GLN A 607 14.29 3.22 9.54
CA GLN A 607 13.41 2.47 10.45
C GLN A 607 12.15 3.24 10.93
N LEU A 608 11.73 4.31 10.25
CA LEU A 608 10.39 4.89 10.42
C LEU A 608 9.32 3.91 9.89
N TYR A 609 8.22 3.70 10.62
CA TYR A 609 7.14 2.80 10.22
C TYR A 609 5.74 3.37 10.56
N ASN A 610 4.70 2.87 9.89
CA ASN A 610 3.30 3.18 10.19
C ASN A 610 2.71 2.11 11.12
N LYS A 611 2.01 2.52 12.19
CA LYS A 611 1.46 1.62 13.22
C LYS A 611 0.03 1.16 12.91
N ARG A 612 -0.12 0.42 11.81
CA ARG A 612 -1.21 -0.56 11.52
C ARG A 612 -2.68 -0.13 11.65
N ASP A 613 -2.98 1.16 11.75
CA ASP A 613 -4.35 1.67 11.71
C ASP A 613 -4.41 2.90 10.79
N VAL A 614 -4.91 2.70 9.56
CA VAL A 614 -5.18 3.75 8.59
C VAL A 614 -6.68 3.84 8.43
N LEU A 615 -7.32 4.44 9.44
CA LEU A 615 -8.66 4.98 9.30
C LEU A 615 -8.64 6.02 8.16
N LYS A 616 -9.75 6.16 7.44
CA LYS A 616 -9.83 7.13 6.33
C LYS A 616 -9.46 8.52 6.86
N ASN A 617 -8.41 9.10 6.27
CA ASN A 617 -7.82 10.40 6.61
C ASN A 617 -7.01 10.46 7.92
N GLN A 618 -6.54 9.33 8.47
CA GLN A 618 -5.60 9.30 9.61
C GLN A 618 -4.42 8.33 9.42
N MET A 619 -3.29 8.62 10.06
CA MET A 619 -2.06 7.81 10.04
C MET A 619 -1.23 8.03 11.33
N THR A 620 -0.86 6.94 12.01
CA THR A 620 0.14 6.97 13.10
C THR A 620 1.52 6.56 12.57
N LEU A 621 2.45 7.51 12.54
CA LEU A 621 3.88 7.24 12.33
C LEU A 621 4.56 6.90 13.66
N ALA A 622 5.50 5.96 13.64
CA ALA A 622 6.30 5.56 14.79
C ALA A 622 7.77 5.33 14.42
N TRP A 623 8.67 5.75 15.30
CA TRP A 623 10.12 5.60 15.15
C TRP A 623 10.77 5.26 16.49
N ILE A 624 11.93 4.61 16.45
CA ILE A 624 12.65 4.15 17.64
C ILE A 624 14.11 4.61 17.52
N ARG A 625 14.64 5.32 18.51
CA ARG A 625 16.05 5.74 18.47
C ARG A 625 17.00 4.54 18.59
N SER A 626 17.69 4.23 17.49
CA SER A 626 18.75 3.22 17.41
C SER A 626 20.05 3.66 18.09
N GLU A 627 21.09 2.83 18.03
CA GLU A 627 22.42 3.14 18.58
C GLU A 627 23.16 4.19 17.74
N ASN A 628 22.89 5.48 17.99
CA ASN A 628 23.70 6.68 17.74
C ASN A 628 24.34 6.94 16.34
N ASN A 629 24.26 6.02 15.38
CA ASN A 629 24.89 6.11 14.05
C ASN A 629 24.08 6.97 13.06
N LEU A 630 23.48 8.06 13.54
CA LEU A 630 22.58 8.97 12.81
C LEU A 630 22.80 10.40 13.29
N THR A 631 22.45 11.39 12.46
CA THR A 631 22.67 12.82 12.73
C THR A 631 21.98 13.34 13.99
N ARG A 632 22.55 14.41 14.59
CA ARG A 632 22.05 15.04 15.83
C ARG A 632 20.60 15.56 15.70
N LEU A 633 20.24 16.04 14.51
CA LEU A 633 18.87 16.31 14.10
C LEU A 633 18.43 15.28 13.05
N LEU A 634 17.19 14.80 13.15
CA LEU A 634 16.55 13.93 12.17
C LEU A 634 15.18 14.52 11.78
N PRO A 635 14.95 14.88 10.51
CA PRO A 635 13.65 15.38 10.06
C PRO A 635 12.66 14.22 9.80
N ILE A 636 11.38 14.47 10.04
CA ILE A 636 10.24 13.67 9.54
C ILE A 636 9.30 14.64 8.84
N CYS A 637 9.27 14.61 7.50
CA CYS A 637 8.39 15.44 6.67
C CYS A 637 7.29 14.62 6.02
N PHE A 638 6.09 15.19 5.92
CA PHE A 638 4.96 14.52 5.29
C PHE A 638 3.91 15.49 4.71
N ALA A 639 3.12 14.95 3.79
CA ALA A 639 1.92 15.57 3.25
C ALA A 639 0.88 14.47 2.91
N ALA A 640 -0.40 14.81 2.93
CA ALA A 640 -1.46 13.97 2.37
C ALA A 640 -1.72 14.36 0.92
N ASN A 641 -1.83 13.35 0.07
CA ASN A 641 -2.08 13.45 -1.36
C ASN A 641 -3.48 12.90 -1.67
N THR A 642 -4.23 13.63 -2.50
CA THR A 642 -5.42 13.14 -3.20
C THR A 642 -5.12 13.05 -4.71
N LYS A 643 -6.10 12.63 -5.51
CA LYS A 643 -6.00 12.61 -6.98
C LYS A 643 -5.53 13.90 -7.65
N SER A 644 -5.69 15.07 -7.02
CA SER A 644 -5.31 16.36 -7.62
C SER A 644 -4.81 17.43 -6.64
N LEU A 645 -4.72 17.14 -5.34
CA LEU A 645 -4.25 18.08 -4.32
C LEU A 645 -3.20 17.42 -3.43
N GLN A 646 -2.25 18.24 -2.97
CA GLN A 646 -1.33 17.91 -1.88
C GLN A 646 -1.57 18.89 -0.74
N SER A 647 -1.60 18.38 0.50
CA SER A 647 -1.76 19.20 1.69
C SER A 647 -0.57 20.10 1.94
N LYS A 648 -0.74 21.09 2.83
CA LYS A 648 0.40 21.83 3.37
C LYS A 648 1.46 20.87 3.92
N LEU A 649 2.70 21.03 3.46
CA LEU A 649 3.87 20.30 3.95
C LEU A 649 4.10 20.57 5.44
N GLN A 650 4.30 19.52 6.23
CA GLN A 650 4.66 19.63 7.65
C GLN A 650 5.90 18.78 7.94
N CYS A 651 6.77 19.27 8.83
CA CYS A 651 8.04 18.62 9.17
C CYS A 651 8.35 18.72 10.67
N VAL A 652 8.45 17.59 11.35
CA VAL A 652 8.82 17.48 12.77
C VAL A 652 10.30 17.09 12.88
N TRP A 653 11.06 17.74 13.76
CA TRP A 653 12.47 17.43 13.97
C TRP A 653 12.69 16.63 15.25
N LEU A 654 13.41 15.51 15.16
CA LEU A 654 13.85 14.74 16.33
C LEU A 654 15.29 15.17 16.70
N TYR A 655 15.45 15.76 17.88
CA TYR A 655 16.75 16.11 18.45
C TYR A 655 17.31 14.92 19.23
N GLN A 656 18.27 14.21 18.63
CA GLN A 656 19.01 13.16 19.30
C GLN A 656 19.91 13.77 20.38
N ARG A 657 19.47 13.71 21.64
CA ARG A 657 20.31 14.16 22.76
C ARG A 657 21.58 13.33 22.85
N GLU A 658 22.71 14.02 22.83
CA GLU A 658 24.02 13.50 23.16
C GLU A 658 24.04 12.97 24.60
N MET A 659 24.70 11.83 24.81
CA MET A 659 24.78 11.14 26.10
C MET A 659 26.25 11.02 26.47
N THR A 660 26.60 11.40 27.70
CA THR A 660 27.94 11.15 28.26
C THR A 660 28.20 9.65 28.37
N THR A 661 29.43 9.22 28.08
CA THR A 661 29.88 7.84 28.33
C THR A 661 29.63 7.45 29.79
N LEU A 662 29.04 6.28 30.02
CA LEU A 662 28.79 5.77 31.37
C LEU A 662 30.12 5.50 32.10
N PRO A 663 30.18 5.66 33.44
CA PRO A 663 31.36 5.32 34.21
C PRO A 663 31.78 3.86 34.06
N THR A 664 33.09 3.61 34.07
CA THR A 664 33.67 2.27 34.16
C THR A 664 33.14 1.53 35.39
N GLY A 665 32.61 0.32 35.20
CA GLY A 665 31.91 -0.45 36.24
C GLY A 665 30.39 -0.25 36.26
N THR A 666 29.83 0.53 35.34
CA THR A 666 28.38 0.53 35.08
C THR A 666 28.00 -0.68 34.23
N GLU A 667 27.11 -1.53 34.74
CA GLU A 667 26.65 -2.74 34.04
C GLU A 667 25.12 -2.77 33.95
N LEU A 668 24.58 -3.13 32.79
CA LEU A 668 23.17 -3.44 32.59
C LEU A 668 23.04 -4.88 32.09
N LYS A 669 22.66 -5.80 32.99
CA LYS A 669 22.48 -7.21 32.67
C LYS A 669 21.03 -7.49 32.28
N CYS A 670 20.84 -8.05 31.10
CA CYS A 670 19.53 -8.41 30.56
C CYS A 670 19.23 -9.89 30.82
N ASP A 671 18.41 -10.17 31.84
CA ASP A 671 17.95 -11.52 32.16
C ASP A 671 16.58 -11.81 31.51
N GLN A 672 16.09 -13.05 31.64
CA GLN A 672 14.86 -13.49 30.95
C GLN A 672 13.59 -12.74 31.38
N THR A 673 13.53 -12.26 32.62
CA THR A 673 12.32 -11.65 33.22
C THR A 673 12.55 -10.25 33.81
N ALA A 674 13.80 -9.81 33.93
CA ALA A 674 14.18 -8.50 34.44
C ALA A 674 15.47 -7.98 33.79
N MET A 675 15.66 -6.66 33.82
CA MET A 675 16.97 -6.04 33.60
C MET A 675 17.56 -5.59 34.95
N THR A 676 18.84 -5.88 35.18
CA THR A 676 19.55 -5.55 36.42
C THR A 676 20.62 -4.51 36.12
N LEU A 677 20.41 -3.28 36.61
CA LEU A 677 21.38 -2.20 36.56
C LEU A 677 22.28 -2.24 37.80
N VAL A 678 23.58 -2.10 37.61
CA VAL A 678 24.60 -1.80 38.63
C VAL A 678 25.29 -0.50 38.23
N LEU A 679 25.31 0.49 39.11
CA LEU A 679 25.80 1.85 38.83
C LEU A 679 26.73 2.35 39.96
N PRO A 680 28.04 2.57 39.71
CA PRO A 680 28.97 3.08 40.72
C PRO A 680 28.65 4.52 41.14
N LEU A 681 28.31 4.72 42.41
CA LEU A 681 27.91 6.03 42.94
C LEU A 681 29.08 7.02 43.05
N ALA A 682 30.30 6.52 43.29
CA ALA A 682 31.51 7.35 43.38
C ALA A 682 31.83 8.11 42.08
N SER A 683 31.25 7.69 40.94
CA SER A 683 31.51 8.26 39.62
C SER A 683 30.50 9.31 39.16
N ILE A 684 29.46 9.62 39.96
CA ILE A 684 28.45 10.62 39.60
C ILE A 684 28.23 11.60 40.77
N PRO A 685 28.81 12.81 40.72
CA PRO A 685 28.69 13.77 41.81
C PRO A 685 27.26 14.30 41.95
N ASN A 686 26.84 14.54 43.21
CA ASN A 686 25.57 15.15 43.57
C ASN A 686 24.28 14.35 43.21
N ILE A 687 24.37 13.02 43.10
CA ILE A 687 23.17 12.17 43.15
C ILE A 687 22.63 12.09 44.58
N ILE A 688 21.31 12.24 44.72
CA ILE A 688 20.54 11.88 45.92
C ILE A 688 19.71 10.67 45.54
N VAL A 689 19.95 9.51 46.16
CA VAL A 689 19.31 8.25 45.75
C VAL A 689 17.79 8.27 45.96
N ASP A 690 17.32 8.93 47.03
CA ASP A 690 15.89 9.09 47.32
C ASP A 690 15.15 10.00 46.32
N GLU A 691 15.87 10.77 45.50
CA GLU A 691 15.31 11.52 44.36
C GLU A 691 15.29 10.69 43.06
N LEU A 692 15.82 9.45 43.03
CA LEU A 692 15.85 8.64 41.82
C LEU A 692 14.56 7.81 41.66
N GLN A 693 14.00 7.84 40.46
CA GLN A 693 12.78 7.11 40.11
C GLN A 693 12.91 6.40 38.76
N LEU A 694 12.35 5.20 38.66
CA LEU A 694 12.10 4.49 37.40
C LEU A 694 10.80 5.01 36.73
N ASN A 695 10.45 4.47 35.55
CA ASN A 695 9.21 4.82 34.86
C ASN A 695 7.97 4.68 35.76
N SER A 696 7.88 3.61 36.55
CA SER A 696 6.91 3.52 37.66
C SER A 696 7.54 3.88 39.01
N PRO A 697 6.89 4.72 39.85
CA PRO A 697 7.32 4.96 41.22
C PRO A 697 7.14 3.75 42.15
N THR A 698 6.46 2.69 41.72
CA THR A 698 6.22 1.49 42.55
C THR A 698 7.43 0.55 42.66
N CYS A 699 8.45 0.70 41.79
CA CYS A 699 9.62 -0.18 41.83
C CYS A 699 10.75 0.43 42.64
N ARG A 700 11.23 -0.36 43.61
CA ARG A 700 12.29 0.03 44.56
C ARG A 700 13.66 -0.03 43.88
N ILE A 701 14.44 1.01 44.07
CA ILE A 701 15.87 1.05 43.78
C ILE A 701 16.61 0.74 45.09
N ALA A 702 17.62 -0.12 45.04
CA ALA A 702 18.49 -0.38 46.19
C ALA A 702 19.83 0.33 46.00
N SER A 703 20.47 0.71 47.10
CA SER A 703 21.84 1.23 47.08
C SER A 703 22.61 0.79 48.31
N ASN A 704 23.92 0.69 48.17
CA ASN A 704 24.88 0.66 49.26
C ASN A 704 25.81 1.89 49.15
N SER A 705 26.83 1.99 50.00
CA SER A 705 27.78 3.12 50.03
C SER A 705 28.68 3.27 48.79
N THR A 706 28.62 2.34 47.83
CA THR A 706 29.48 2.32 46.63
C THR A 706 28.73 2.15 45.32
N HIS A 707 27.62 1.41 45.32
CA HIS A 707 26.85 1.06 44.12
C HIS A 707 25.34 1.19 44.34
N LEU A 708 24.65 1.62 43.29
CA LEU A 708 23.19 1.56 43.14
C LEU A 708 22.83 0.34 42.30
N ASN A 709 21.94 -0.51 42.82
CA ASN A 709 21.46 -1.71 42.17
C ASN A 709 19.94 -1.62 41.97
N ALA A 710 19.47 -1.73 40.72
CA ALA A 710 18.05 -1.74 40.40
C ALA A 710 17.69 -2.99 39.58
N THR A 711 16.79 -3.82 40.11
CA THR A 711 16.20 -4.96 39.39
C THR A 711 14.83 -4.53 38.86
N ILE A 712 14.69 -4.52 37.54
CA ILE A 712 13.58 -3.86 36.84
C ILE A 712 12.86 -4.93 36.00
N SER A 713 11.66 -5.32 36.42
CA SER A 713 10.87 -6.33 35.70
C SER A 713 10.58 -5.90 34.25
N LEU A 714 10.73 -6.83 33.30
CA LEU A 714 10.41 -6.59 31.90
C LEU A 714 8.89 -6.39 31.68
N ASN A 715 8.06 -7.08 32.47
CA ASN A 715 6.60 -6.98 32.44
C ASN A 715 6.06 -6.06 33.56
N GLY A 716 6.90 -5.21 34.16
CA GLY A 716 6.55 -4.37 35.30
C GLY A 716 7.34 -3.06 35.33
N CYS A 717 7.37 -2.36 36.47
CA CYS A 717 8.17 -1.14 36.68
C CYS A 717 7.98 0.01 35.68
N GLY A 718 6.89 0.02 34.91
CA GLY A 718 6.70 0.96 33.80
C GLY A 718 7.65 0.72 32.61
N THR A 719 8.26 -0.46 32.52
CA THR A 719 9.05 -0.89 31.37
C THR A 719 8.16 -0.92 30.14
N LYS A 720 8.62 -0.34 29.03
CA LYS A 720 7.88 -0.29 27.76
C LYS A 720 8.50 -1.29 26.79
N THR A 721 7.66 -2.16 26.23
CA THR A 721 8.06 -3.08 25.15
C THR A 721 7.89 -2.39 23.80
N VAL A 722 8.93 -2.42 22.98
CA VAL A 722 9.00 -1.77 21.67
C VAL A 722 9.46 -2.81 20.65
N HIS A 723 8.82 -2.87 19.47
CA HIS A 723 9.04 -3.93 18.48
C HIS A 723 9.75 -3.38 17.24
N SER A 724 11.04 -3.68 17.09
CA SER A 724 11.90 -3.17 16.00
C SER A 724 11.86 -4.04 14.73
N GLY A 725 10.84 -4.89 14.58
CA GLY A 725 10.69 -5.81 13.45
C GLY A 725 11.47 -7.12 13.64
N SER A 726 12.77 -7.02 13.84
CA SER A 726 13.71 -8.16 14.07
C SER A 726 14.06 -8.40 15.54
N GLU A 727 13.81 -7.43 16.41
CA GLU A 727 14.13 -7.48 17.85
C GLU A 727 12.95 -6.97 18.70
N LEU A 728 12.83 -7.53 19.90
CA LEU A 728 12.01 -6.97 20.98
C LEU A 728 12.91 -6.18 21.93
N VAL A 729 12.56 -4.92 22.17
CA VAL A 729 13.34 -3.98 22.98
C VAL A 729 12.51 -3.57 24.18
N TYR A 730 12.94 -3.97 25.38
CA TYR A 730 12.33 -3.57 26.64
C TYR A 730 13.08 -2.36 27.18
N THR A 731 12.37 -1.27 27.46
CA THR A 731 12.98 0.02 27.82
C THR A 731 12.45 0.59 29.13
N ASN A 732 13.34 1.13 29.96
CA ASN A 732 12.98 1.88 31.17
C ASN A 732 13.85 3.16 31.26
N THR A 733 13.63 4.02 32.25
CA THR A 733 14.47 5.22 32.45
C THR A 733 14.57 5.54 33.93
N LEU A 734 15.80 5.52 34.45
CA LEU A 734 16.15 5.99 35.79
C LEU A 734 16.40 7.50 35.73
N ARG A 735 15.61 8.30 36.45
CA ARG A 735 15.68 9.77 36.39
C ARG A 735 15.54 10.41 37.76
N THR A 736 16.13 11.58 37.95
CA THR A 736 15.90 12.40 39.15
C THR A 736 14.50 13.02 39.10
N VAL A 737 13.71 12.84 40.15
CA VAL A 737 12.36 13.40 40.36
C VAL A 737 12.31 14.02 41.76
N ARG A 738 11.89 15.29 41.87
CA ARG A 738 11.77 16.01 43.15
C ARG A 738 10.31 16.17 43.55
N PRO A 739 9.81 15.47 44.59
CA PRO A 739 8.39 15.50 44.93
C PRO A 739 7.88 16.82 45.57
N TYR A 740 8.77 17.72 46.01
CA TYR A 740 8.39 18.85 46.89
C TYR A 740 8.94 20.24 46.51
N THR A 741 9.10 20.57 45.22
CA THR A 741 9.50 21.94 44.81
C THR A 741 8.69 22.52 43.67
N MET A 742 7.97 23.62 43.94
CA MET A 742 7.29 24.51 42.97
C MET A 742 8.28 25.27 42.03
N VAL A 743 9.53 24.82 41.93
CA VAL A 743 10.57 25.42 41.10
C VAL A 743 11.11 24.34 40.18
N SER A 744 10.72 24.40 38.90
CA SER A 744 11.26 23.49 37.88
C SER A 744 12.77 23.69 37.75
N ARG A 745 13.54 22.62 37.99
CA ARG A 745 14.98 22.54 37.75
C ARG A 745 15.26 21.36 36.85
N ARG A 746 16.27 21.47 35.98
CA ARG A 746 16.68 20.36 35.10
C ARG A 746 17.12 19.15 35.96
N PRO A 747 16.70 17.92 35.63
CA PRO A 747 17.06 16.72 36.38
C PRO A 747 18.57 16.47 36.33
N THR A 748 19.15 16.01 37.44
CA THR A 748 20.60 15.76 37.57
C THR A 748 21.05 14.47 36.90
N LEU A 749 20.20 13.44 36.88
CA LEU A 749 20.39 12.20 36.12
C LEU A 749 19.17 11.93 35.24
N VAL A 750 19.43 11.51 33.99
CA VAL A 750 18.46 10.83 33.12
C VAL A 750 19.21 9.70 32.42
N LEU A 751 19.02 8.48 32.89
CA LEU A 751 19.67 7.27 32.41
C LEU A 751 18.61 6.36 31.74
N PRO A 752 18.49 6.39 30.40
CA PRO A 752 17.66 5.44 29.66
C PRO A 752 18.32 4.06 29.67
N LEU A 753 17.50 3.02 29.85
CA LEU A 753 17.91 1.63 29.96
C LEU A 753 17.17 0.83 28.90
N ALA A 754 17.85 -0.09 28.22
CA ALA A 754 17.23 -0.97 27.23
C ALA A 754 17.85 -2.36 27.23
N CYS A 755 17.00 -3.37 27.05
CA CYS A 755 17.39 -4.75 26.79
C CYS A 755 16.79 -5.21 25.46
N ARG A 756 17.66 -5.62 24.55
CA ARG A 756 17.29 -6.20 23.25
C ARG A 756 17.29 -7.71 23.33
N ILE A 757 16.21 -8.33 22.88
CA ILE A 757 16.07 -9.79 22.79
C ILE A 757 15.78 -10.13 21.31
N PRO A 758 16.66 -10.89 20.64
CA PRO A 758 16.43 -11.34 19.27
C PRO A 758 15.13 -12.13 19.14
N GLN A 759 14.37 -11.89 18.06
CA GLN A 759 13.05 -12.49 17.86
C GLN A 759 13.05 -14.04 17.88
N VAL A 760 14.18 -14.68 17.57
CA VAL A 760 14.37 -16.14 17.67
C VAL A 760 14.31 -16.64 19.12
N GLN A 761 14.90 -15.90 20.06
CA GLN A 761 14.89 -16.24 21.49
C GLN A 761 13.54 -15.92 22.14
N ALA A 762 12.89 -14.84 21.71
CA ALA A 762 11.58 -14.42 22.20
C ALA A 762 10.42 -15.39 21.90
N ARG A 763 10.64 -16.42 21.06
CA ARG A 763 9.66 -17.51 20.83
C ARG A 763 9.76 -18.65 21.86
N GLY A 764 10.68 -18.59 22.82
CA GLY A 764 10.84 -19.60 23.87
C GLY A 764 9.80 -19.46 25.00
N PRO A 765 9.52 -20.56 25.75
CA PRO A 765 8.50 -20.61 26.82
C PRO A 765 8.82 -19.78 28.07
N HIS A 766 9.92 -19.03 28.08
CA HIS A 766 10.30 -18.09 29.14
C HIS A 766 10.06 -16.61 28.75
N TYR A 767 9.72 -16.35 27.49
CA TYR A 767 9.40 -15.03 26.94
C TYR A 767 7.95 -14.94 26.43
N THR A 768 7.10 -15.90 26.81
CA THR A 768 5.69 -15.96 26.44
C THR A 768 4.95 -14.71 26.90
N VAL A 769 4.40 -13.96 25.94
CA VAL A 769 3.58 -12.78 26.19
C VAL A 769 2.17 -13.22 26.59
N GLU A 770 1.98 -13.47 27.87
CA GLU A 770 0.66 -13.38 28.49
C GLU A 770 0.45 -11.92 28.94
N MET A 771 -0.43 -11.21 28.22
CA MET A 771 -1.04 -10.00 28.78
C MET A 771 -1.99 -10.46 29.90
N PRO A 772 -1.90 -9.92 31.13
CA PRO A 772 -2.88 -10.23 32.17
C PRO A 772 -4.27 -9.83 31.67
N SER A 773 -5.22 -10.74 31.78
CA SER A 773 -6.56 -10.58 31.21
C SER A 773 -7.34 -9.46 31.92
N ASP A 774 -8.32 -8.87 31.24
CA ASP A 774 -9.19 -7.85 31.84
C ASP A 774 -9.82 -8.31 33.17
N ALA A 775 -10.07 -9.62 33.31
CA ALA A 775 -10.64 -10.23 34.50
C ALA A 775 -9.64 -10.27 35.68
N GLU A 776 -8.34 -10.36 35.42
CA GLU A 776 -7.28 -10.29 36.44
C GLU A 776 -6.96 -8.83 36.82
N VAL A 777 -7.20 -7.88 35.93
CA VAL A 777 -6.98 -6.44 36.16
C VAL A 777 -8.17 -5.78 36.87
N PHE A 778 -9.41 -6.09 36.46
CA PHE A 778 -10.62 -5.41 36.94
C PHE A 778 -11.62 -6.32 37.67
N GLY A 779 -11.58 -7.63 37.45
CA GLY A 779 -12.63 -8.56 37.89
C GLY A 779 -13.90 -8.52 37.03
N ASN A 780 -14.91 -9.30 37.41
CA ASN A 780 -16.22 -9.33 36.73
C ASN A 780 -17.07 -8.09 37.09
N VAL A 781 -16.74 -6.97 36.45
CA VAL A 781 -17.43 -5.69 36.62
C VAL A 781 -18.62 -5.57 35.67
N TYR A 782 -19.77 -5.24 36.23
CA TYR A 782 -21.01 -4.88 35.54
C TYR A 782 -21.31 -3.39 35.73
N VAL A 783 -21.96 -2.81 34.74
CA VAL A 783 -22.39 -1.40 34.72
C VAL A 783 -23.83 -1.35 34.20
N TRP A 784 -24.72 -0.62 34.86
CA TRP A 784 -26.14 -0.52 34.49
C TRP A 784 -26.66 0.91 34.56
N ILE A 785 -27.84 1.13 33.97
CA ILE A 785 -28.58 2.39 33.97
C ILE A 785 -29.89 2.19 34.75
N GLU A 786 -30.21 3.12 35.64
CA GLU A 786 -31.56 3.30 36.19
C GLU A 786 -32.08 4.70 35.85
N VAL A 787 -33.39 4.87 35.75
CA VAL A 787 -34.02 6.18 35.47
C VAL A 787 -35.20 6.36 36.42
N HIS A 788 -35.15 7.40 37.25
CA HIS A 788 -36.11 7.65 38.33
C HIS A 788 -36.64 9.09 38.26
N GLN A 789 -37.76 9.37 38.92
CA GLN A 789 -38.18 10.76 39.17
C GLN A 789 -37.31 11.37 40.30
N PRO A 790 -37.14 12.70 40.34
CA PRO A 790 -36.48 13.41 41.43
C PRO A 790 -36.91 12.93 42.83
N GLY A 791 -35.94 12.47 43.63
CA GLY A 791 -36.17 11.97 44.98
C GLY A 791 -36.68 10.51 45.08
N GLN A 792 -36.67 9.74 43.99
CA GLN A 792 -36.96 8.30 43.97
C GLN A 792 -35.70 7.46 43.66
N GLY A 793 -35.78 6.14 43.80
CA GLY A 793 -34.67 5.23 43.49
C GLY A 793 -33.61 5.08 44.59
N SER A 794 -32.55 4.33 44.28
CA SER A 794 -31.47 3.96 45.21
C SER A 794 -30.71 5.16 45.81
N LEU A 795 -30.52 6.22 45.01
CA LEU A 795 -29.82 7.46 45.39
C LEU A 795 -30.77 8.63 45.75
N ALA A 796 -32.05 8.33 46.05
CA ALA A 796 -33.11 9.29 46.41
C ALA A 796 -32.70 10.40 47.40
N ARG A 797 -31.82 10.08 48.37
CA ARG A 797 -31.33 11.04 49.38
C ARG A 797 -30.55 12.21 48.79
N TYR A 798 -29.82 11.99 47.69
CA TYR A 798 -29.06 13.04 46.99
C TYR A 798 -29.94 13.82 46.02
N THR A 799 -30.97 13.19 45.44
CA THR A 799 -31.80 13.77 44.39
C THR A 799 -33.04 14.52 44.89
N ALA A 800 -33.48 14.27 46.12
CA ALA A 800 -34.57 15.01 46.75
C ALA A 800 -34.22 16.48 47.05
N ASN A 801 -32.95 16.78 47.38
CA ASN A 801 -32.41 18.13 47.58
C ASN A 801 -31.02 18.21 46.94
N PRO A 802 -30.92 18.33 45.60
CA PRO A 802 -29.67 18.17 44.87
C PRO A 802 -28.70 19.33 45.09
N ARG A 803 -27.42 18.99 45.22
CA ARG A 803 -26.31 19.90 44.96
C ARG A 803 -25.82 19.64 43.54
N PHE A 804 -25.77 20.67 42.71
CA PHE A 804 -25.30 20.55 41.33
C PHE A 804 -23.84 20.99 41.22
N MET A 805 -23.06 20.28 40.41
CA MET A 805 -21.67 20.67 40.12
C MET A 805 -21.61 21.99 39.34
N PRO A 806 -20.65 22.90 39.62
CA PRO A 806 -20.62 24.24 39.05
C PRO A 806 -20.18 24.24 37.58
N ASN A 807 -21.11 24.51 36.67
CA ASN A 807 -20.85 24.57 35.22
C ASN A 807 -19.87 25.70 34.83
N LEU A 808 -18.66 25.33 34.37
CA LEU A 808 -17.54 26.21 34.01
C LEU A 808 -17.77 27.19 32.83
N ARG A 809 -18.97 27.22 32.24
CA ARG A 809 -19.30 28.01 31.03
C ARG A 809 -20.15 29.27 31.26
N SER A 810 -20.59 29.58 32.49
CA SER A 810 -21.43 30.77 32.75
C SER A 810 -20.86 31.75 33.78
N LEU A 811 -20.20 32.82 33.30
CA LEU A 811 -20.00 34.06 34.05
C LEU A 811 -20.39 35.32 33.23
N PRO A 812 -21.69 35.62 33.09
CA PRO A 812 -22.16 36.93 32.65
C PRO A 812 -22.25 37.91 33.84
N ARG A 813 -22.01 39.21 33.59
CA ARG A 813 -22.29 40.26 34.58
C ARG A 813 -23.78 40.35 34.86
N VAL A 814 -24.20 40.08 36.10
CA VAL A 814 -25.56 40.39 36.58
C VAL A 814 -25.69 41.92 36.71
N ARG A 815 -26.57 42.52 35.90
CA ARG A 815 -27.15 43.83 36.23
C ARG A 815 -28.13 43.64 37.39
N ARG A 816 -28.17 44.61 38.32
CA ARG A 816 -29.28 44.70 39.28
C ARG A 816 -30.57 44.99 38.52
N ASP A 817 -31.63 44.29 38.88
CA ASP A 817 -33.00 44.83 39.01
C ASP A 817 -33.67 44.15 40.22
N THR A 818 -34.76 44.72 40.74
CA THR A 818 -35.14 44.56 42.16
C THR A 818 -36.56 44.06 42.42
N GLY A 819 -36.71 43.10 43.34
CA GLY A 819 -37.98 42.72 43.98
C GLY A 819 -38.87 41.80 43.13
N SER A 820 -39.70 40.92 43.70
CA SER A 820 -40.32 40.96 45.04
C SER A 820 -40.71 39.55 45.53
N ASN A 821 -41.12 39.43 46.80
CA ASN A 821 -41.57 38.15 47.40
C ASN A 821 -43.01 37.82 46.99
N GLY A 822 -43.30 36.53 46.74
CA GLY A 822 -44.66 36.02 46.55
C GLY A 822 -44.75 34.51 46.78
N SER A 823 -45.71 34.08 47.60
CA SER A 823 -46.08 32.68 47.87
C SER A 823 -47.39 32.64 48.69
N PRO A 824 -48.19 31.57 48.65
CA PRO A 824 -48.39 30.59 47.57
C PRO A 824 -49.89 30.45 47.18
N ALA A 825 -50.21 29.71 46.11
CA ALA A 825 -51.57 29.25 45.84
C ALA A 825 -51.55 27.89 45.09
N VAL A 826 -52.53 27.02 45.37
CA VAL A 826 -52.62 25.67 44.81
C VAL A 826 -53.75 25.59 43.77
N ALA A 827 -53.47 24.96 42.63
CA ALA A 827 -54.47 24.55 41.64
C ALA A 827 -54.21 23.10 41.20
N THR A 828 -55.26 22.33 40.93
CA THR A 828 -55.20 20.86 40.77
C THR A 828 -55.51 20.39 39.35
N LYS A 829 -54.95 19.21 39.01
CA LYS A 829 -55.22 18.37 37.83
C LYS A 829 -55.03 19.00 36.44
N ILE A 830 -53.94 18.60 35.80
CA ILE A 830 -53.93 17.93 34.48
C ILE A 830 -52.85 16.84 34.57
N SER A 831 -52.95 15.77 33.77
CA SER A 831 -51.90 14.74 33.65
C SER A 831 -50.69 15.30 32.90
N SER A 832 -49.85 16.06 33.61
CA SER A 832 -48.61 16.60 33.05
C SER A 832 -47.60 15.48 32.80
N ARG A 833 -47.04 15.48 31.59
CA ARG A 833 -45.83 14.74 31.22
C ARG A 833 -44.72 15.08 32.21
N ILE A 834 -43.86 14.12 32.53
CA ILE A 834 -42.77 14.30 33.47
C ILE A 834 -41.85 15.42 32.94
N LYS A 835 -41.54 16.40 33.79
CA LYS A 835 -40.68 17.55 33.43
C LYS A 835 -39.20 17.28 33.67
N GLU A 836 -38.88 16.52 34.71
CA GLU A 836 -37.52 16.19 35.12
C GLU A 836 -37.41 14.68 35.43
N LEU A 837 -36.33 14.06 34.97
CA LEU A 837 -35.92 12.70 35.35
C LEU A 837 -34.46 12.72 35.80
N ASP A 838 -34.11 11.88 36.76
CA ASP A 838 -32.73 11.64 37.14
C ASP A 838 -32.24 10.31 36.54
N LEU A 839 -31.14 10.40 35.79
CA LEU A 839 -30.42 9.30 35.16
C LEU A 839 -29.33 8.82 36.11
N TYR A 840 -29.43 7.58 36.60
CA TYR A 840 -28.44 6.95 37.48
C TYR A 840 -27.57 6.01 36.66
N LEU A 841 -26.26 6.19 36.73
CA LEU A 841 -25.27 5.35 36.07
C LEU A 841 -24.44 4.68 37.18
N MET A 842 -24.44 3.35 37.24
CA MET A 842 -23.97 2.60 38.41
C MET A 842 -23.09 1.40 38.03
N SER A 843 -22.13 1.06 38.88
CA SER A 843 -21.29 -0.14 38.73
C SER A 843 -21.03 -0.86 40.04
N ASN A 844 -20.90 -2.20 39.97
CA ASN A 844 -20.50 -3.04 41.10
C ASN A 844 -18.99 -2.99 41.41
N CYS A 845 -18.20 -2.18 40.68
CA CYS A 845 -16.76 -2.05 40.92
C CYS A 845 -16.49 -1.55 42.36
N SER A 846 -15.81 -2.39 43.15
CA SER A 846 -15.51 -2.15 44.57
C SER A 846 -14.10 -1.61 44.82
N MET A 847 -13.30 -1.40 43.77
CA MET A 847 -11.93 -0.91 43.90
C MET A 847 -11.89 0.60 44.16
N LEU A 848 -11.46 0.97 45.37
CA LEU A 848 -11.35 2.37 45.85
C LEU A 848 -10.45 3.29 45.01
N LYS A 849 -9.68 2.74 44.07
CA LYS A 849 -8.81 3.48 43.14
C LYS A 849 -9.35 3.53 41.70
N VAL A 850 -10.59 3.12 41.45
CA VAL A 850 -11.22 3.24 40.13
C VAL A 850 -12.28 4.33 40.18
N GLU A 851 -12.27 5.21 39.18
CA GLU A 851 -13.24 6.29 39.02
C GLU A 851 -14.08 6.08 37.76
N MET A 852 -15.39 6.28 37.89
CA MET A 852 -16.35 6.28 36.79
C MET A 852 -16.38 7.65 36.11
N VAL A 853 -16.19 7.64 34.80
CA VAL A 853 -16.26 8.82 33.92
C VAL A 853 -17.28 8.53 32.83
N VAL A 854 -18.22 9.46 32.62
CA VAL A 854 -19.30 9.30 31.64
C VAL A 854 -18.91 10.08 30.40
N THR A 855 -18.61 9.37 29.31
CA THR A 855 -17.98 9.98 28.13
C THR A 855 -18.98 10.49 27.10
N LYS A 856 -20.14 9.84 26.97
CA LYS A 856 -21.23 10.21 26.06
C LYS A 856 -22.54 9.63 26.57
N CYS A 857 -23.64 10.35 26.40
CA CYS A 857 -25.01 9.84 26.56
C CYS A 857 -25.90 10.40 25.44
N VAL A 858 -26.74 9.55 24.86
CA VAL A 858 -27.67 9.91 23.78
C VAL A 858 -29.09 9.44 24.09
N GLU A 859 -30.11 10.23 23.72
CA GLU A 859 -31.51 9.83 23.74
C GLU A 859 -32.03 9.44 22.35
N SER A 860 -33.02 8.54 22.29
CA SER A 860 -33.78 8.24 21.07
C SER A 860 -35.25 7.91 21.39
N GLU A 861 -36.12 8.05 20.39
CA GLU A 861 -37.50 7.55 20.44
C GLU A 861 -37.58 6.04 20.11
N THR A 862 -36.52 5.45 19.53
CA THR A 862 -36.46 4.03 19.11
C THR A 862 -35.33 3.25 19.80
N GLU A 863 -35.55 1.95 20.00
CA GLU A 863 -34.60 1.05 20.70
C GLU A 863 -33.31 0.74 19.90
N ASP A 864 -33.36 0.95 18.57
CA ASP A 864 -32.21 0.81 17.67
C ASP A 864 -31.29 2.04 17.66
N PHE A 865 -31.73 3.17 18.24
CA PHE A 865 -31.07 4.47 18.21
C PHE A 865 -30.79 5.01 16.79
N ALA A 866 -31.54 4.58 15.77
CA ALA A 866 -31.34 4.97 14.37
C ALA A 866 -31.43 6.50 14.13
N VAL A 867 -32.25 7.19 14.93
CA VAL A 867 -32.19 8.65 15.10
C VAL A 867 -31.98 8.95 16.57
N SER A 868 -30.77 9.40 16.94
CA SER A 868 -30.41 9.72 18.33
C SER A 868 -29.91 11.15 18.48
N ASN A 869 -30.26 11.79 19.60
CA ASN A 869 -29.83 13.13 19.96
C ASN A 869 -28.85 13.07 21.16
N PRO A 870 -27.97 14.07 21.37
CA PRO A 870 -26.94 13.99 22.41
C PRO A 870 -27.30 14.73 23.71
N ILE A 871 -27.60 13.98 24.78
CA ILE A 871 -27.68 14.48 26.16
C ILE A 871 -26.33 15.07 26.60
N MET A 872 -25.24 14.35 26.32
CA MET A 872 -23.87 14.66 26.72
C MET A 872 -22.90 14.09 25.69
N ASP A 873 -21.84 14.83 25.36
CA ASP A 873 -20.76 14.33 24.50
C ASP A 873 -19.39 14.78 25.02
N GLN A 874 -18.38 13.92 24.90
CA GLN A 874 -17.03 14.11 25.44
C GLN A 874 -17.02 14.59 26.91
N GLY A 875 -17.83 13.96 27.76
CA GLY A 875 -17.98 14.32 29.18
C GLY A 875 -18.59 15.70 29.45
N CYS A 876 -18.96 16.45 28.41
CA CYS A 876 -19.43 17.82 28.52
C CYS A 876 -20.92 17.94 28.26
N MET A 877 -21.58 18.75 29.09
CA MET A 877 -23.02 18.96 29.03
C MET A 877 -23.34 19.81 27.80
N ASN A 878 -23.99 19.22 26.79
CA ASN A 878 -24.28 19.90 25.52
C ASN A 878 -25.41 20.93 25.63
N SER A 879 -26.11 20.98 26.77
CA SER A 879 -27.24 21.88 27.02
C SER A 879 -27.18 22.50 28.40
N ASN A 880 -27.77 23.69 28.57
CA ASN A 880 -28.02 24.31 29.89
C ASN A 880 -29.13 23.61 30.69
N SER A 881 -29.56 22.42 30.27
CA SER A 881 -30.77 21.72 30.75
C SER A 881 -30.51 20.31 31.27
N THR A 882 -29.23 19.91 31.33
CA THR A 882 -28.76 18.74 32.05
C THR A 882 -27.77 19.20 33.12
N SER A 883 -27.84 18.65 34.33
CA SER A 883 -26.94 19.02 35.44
C SER A 883 -26.50 17.79 36.24
N GLU A 884 -25.20 17.66 36.51
CA GLU A 884 -24.67 16.59 37.37
C GLU A 884 -24.96 16.87 38.85
N ILE A 885 -25.43 15.86 39.57
CA ILE A 885 -25.71 15.91 41.01
C ILE A 885 -24.51 15.34 41.78
N GLU A 886 -23.98 16.11 42.73
CA GLU A 886 -22.86 15.74 43.59
C GLU A 886 -23.28 14.62 44.58
N ILE A 887 -22.87 13.38 44.30
CA ILE A 887 -23.15 12.22 45.17
C ILE A 887 -21.95 11.71 46.00
N GLY A 888 -20.74 12.18 45.71
CA GLY A 888 -19.52 11.82 46.45
C GLY A 888 -19.08 10.35 46.36
N GLN A 889 -19.46 9.63 45.29
CA GLN A 889 -19.12 8.22 45.06
C GLN A 889 -18.34 8.06 43.75
N ASN A 890 -17.36 7.17 43.72
CA ASN A 890 -16.48 6.97 42.55
C ASN A 890 -17.02 5.93 41.55
N ASN A 891 -17.93 5.04 41.97
CA ASN A 891 -18.48 3.94 41.15
C ASN A 891 -19.87 4.23 40.57
N SER A 892 -20.41 5.44 40.78
CA SER A 892 -21.72 5.86 40.31
C SER A 892 -21.70 7.35 39.91
N ARG A 893 -22.58 7.78 39.01
CA ARG A 893 -22.84 9.19 38.65
C ARG A 893 -24.35 9.42 38.46
N VAL A 894 -24.83 10.64 38.68
CA VAL A 894 -26.25 11.01 38.57
C VAL A 894 -26.43 12.33 37.84
N TYR A 895 -27.31 12.34 36.83
CA TYR A 895 -27.61 13.51 36.01
C TYR A 895 -29.10 13.82 36.00
N ARG A 896 -29.47 15.07 36.29
CA ARG A 896 -30.85 15.55 36.11
C ARG A 896 -31.07 15.98 34.66
N LEU A 897 -32.07 15.40 34.01
CA LEU A 897 -32.50 15.71 32.65
C LEU A 897 -33.79 16.56 32.71
N ASN A 898 -33.80 17.76 32.13
CA ASN A 898 -35.04 18.51 31.91
C ASN A 898 -35.65 18.13 30.55
N LEU A 899 -36.80 17.48 30.56
CA LEU A 899 -37.46 16.91 29.38
C LEU A 899 -38.14 17.96 28.50
N GLU A 900 -38.35 19.19 28.98
CA GLU A 900 -38.94 20.28 28.19
C GLU A 900 -37.95 20.84 27.15
N SER A 901 -36.65 20.63 27.35
CA SER A 901 -35.59 21.07 26.44
C SER A 901 -35.19 20.03 25.39
N MET A 902 -35.24 18.74 25.73
CA MET A 902 -34.73 17.61 24.93
C MET A 902 -35.46 17.45 23.58
N ALA A 903 -34.84 16.75 22.63
CA ALA A 903 -35.39 16.63 21.27
C ALA A 903 -36.70 15.81 21.21
N VAL A 904 -36.84 14.85 22.13
CA VAL A 904 -37.99 13.93 22.28
C VAL A 904 -39.21 14.68 22.85
N LYS A 905 -39.79 15.60 22.07
CA LYS A 905 -40.95 16.42 22.50
C LYS A 905 -42.31 15.80 22.19
N THR A 906 -42.35 14.78 21.35
CA THR A 906 -43.59 14.21 20.78
C THR A 906 -43.87 12.76 21.18
N SER A 907 -42.87 11.94 21.51
CA SER A 907 -43.08 10.55 21.96
C SER A 907 -43.38 10.43 23.45
N ASP A 908 -44.26 9.51 23.84
CA ASP A 908 -44.49 9.11 25.25
C ASP A 908 -43.37 8.20 25.80
N VAL A 909 -42.44 7.78 24.93
CA VAL A 909 -41.39 6.79 25.19
C VAL A 909 -40.02 7.35 24.80
N MET A 910 -39.00 7.05 25.61
CA MET A 910 -37.61 7.38 25.37
C MET A 910 -36.70 6.20 25.71
N TYR A 911 -35.60 6.05 24.97
CA TYR A 911 -34.48 5.16 25.27
C TYR A 911 -33.21 6.00 25.46
N ILE A 912 -32.33 5.58 26.39
CA ILE A 912 -31.03 6.23 26.66
C ILE A 912 -29.91 5.22 26.45
N MET A 913 -28.82 5.64 25.79
CA MET A 913 -27.59 4.88 25.67
C MET A 913 -26.40 5.73 26.13
N CYS A 914 -25.55 5.18 27.00
CA CYS A 914 -24.39 5.87 27.55
C CYS A 914 -23.10 5.05 27.41
N ASN A 915 -21.98 5.73 27.16
CA ASN A 915 -20.63 5.17 27.16
C ASN A 915 -19.92 5.59 28.45
N ILE A 916 -19.64 4.61 29.31
CA ILE A 916 -19.13 4.80 30.66
C ILE A 916 -17.72 4.20 30.73
N SER A 917 -16.71 5.04 30.98
CA SER A 917 -15.33 4.59 31.17
C SER A 917 -15.03 4.42 32.65
N LEU A 918 -14.50 3.26 33.02
CA LEU A 918 -13.84 3.05 34.31
C LEU A 918 -12.35 3.30 34.11
N CYS A 919 -11.76 4.16 34.94
CA CYS A 919 -10.37 4.60 34.83
C CYS A 919 -9.66 4.48 36.19
N MET A 920 -8.39 4.07 36.18
CA MET A 920 -7.52 4.11 37.37
C MET A 920 -6.54 5.29 37.26
N PRO A 921 -6.66 6.34 38.09
CA PRO A 921 -5.83 7.53 37.94
C PRO A 921 -4.37 7.23 38.32
N THR A 922 -3.49 7.38 37.34
CA THR A 922 -2.02 7.30 37.51
C THR A 922 -1.42 8.60 38.05
N SER A 923 -2.24 9.66 38.17
CA SER A 923 -1.86 10.99 38.67
C SER A 923 -1.88 11.07 40.20
N PRO A 924 -0.95 11.81 40.84
CA PRO A 924 -1.01 12.11 42.27
C PRO A 924 -2.21 12.98 42.67
N THR A 925 -2.98 13.52 41.73
CA THR A 925 -4.25 14.24 42.00
C THR A 925 -5.39 13.32 42.44
N GLY A 926 -5.27 12.00 42.27
CA GLY A 926 -6.27 11.02 42.71
C GLY A 926 -7.54 10.92 41.86
N HIS A 927 -7.65 11.72 40.79
CA HIS A 927 -8.80 11.76 39.88
C HIS A 927 -8.40 11.52 38.42
N CYS A 928 -9.31 10.93 37.65
CA CYS A 928 -9.19 10.76 36.20
C CYS A 928 -9.56 12.07 35.49
N LEU A 929 -8.56 12.73 34.91
CA LEU A 929 -8.71 14.09 34.38
C LEU A 929 -9.63 14.15 33.15
N PHE A 930 -10.62 15.04 33.23
CA PHE A 930 -11.49 15.45 32.13
C PHE A 930 -11.75 16.95 32.27
N GLU A 931 -11.35 17.77 31.30
CA GLU A 931 -11.62 19.22 31.31
C GLU A 931 -12.51 19.62 30.14
N CYS A 932 -13.65 20.25 30.44
CA CYS A 932 -14.53 20.82 29.43
C CYS A 932 -13.99 22.14 28.88
N GLY A 933 -13.06 22.03 27.94
CA GLY A 933 -12.44 23.15 27.23
C GLY A 933 -13.45 24.12 26.61
N ARG A 934 -13.06 25.39 26.48
CA ARG A 934 -13.98 26.46 26.05
C ARG A 934 -14.37 26.44 24.57
N ALA A 935 -13.66 25.69 23.71
CA ALA A 935 -13.98 25.58 22.29
C ALA A 935 -13.51 24.23 21.70
N GLY A 936 -14.42 23.24 21.62
CA GLY A 936 -14.30 22.05 20.76
C GLY A 936 -13.09 21.10 20.93
N SER A 937 -12.21 21.36 21.90
CA SER A 937 -10.97 20.61 22.09
C SER A 937 -11.23 19.19 22.59
N GLN A 938 -10.86 18.18 21.80
CA GLN A 938 -10.98 16.77 22.17
C GLN A 938 -9.98 16.41 23.29
N SER A 939 -10.41 16.57 24.54
CA SER A 939 -9.82 15.82 25.65
C SER A 939 -10.39 14.41 25.62
N ALA A 940 -9.79 13.53 24.81
CA ALA A 940 -9.97 12.09 25.03
C ALA A 940 -9.54 11.72 26.47
N VAL A 941 -9.96 10.55 26.95
CA VAL A 941 -9.43 9.99 28.21
C VAL A 941 -7.90 9.99 28.09
N LEU A 942 -7.21 10.80 28.90
CA LEU A 942 -5.76 10.82 28.91
C LEU A 942 -5.28 9.41 29.30
N ASP A 943 -4.52 8.73 28.44
CA ASP A 943 -4.24 7.28 28.49
C ASP A 943 -3.69 6.79 29.84
N SER A 944 -4.59 6.60 30.80
CA SER A 944 -4.34 5.84 32.02
C SER A 944 -4.16 4.39 31.61
N LEU A 945 -3.06 3.78 32.04
CA LEU A 945 -2.62 2.45 31.61
C LEU A 945 -3.64 1.32 31.84
N PHE A 946 -4.71 1.59 32.60
CA PHE A 946 -5.86 0.72 32.81
C PHE A 946 -7.15 1.55 32.77
N SER A 947 -7.76 1.65 31.59
CA SER A 947 -9.13 2.16 31.45
C SER A 947 -9.97 1.29 30.50
N ARG A 948 -11.27 1.18 30.76
CA ARG A 948 -12.20 0.37 29.97
C ARG A 948 -13.56 1.04 29.83
N THR A 949 -14.07 1.10 28.60
CA THR A 949 -15.38 1.70 28.28
C THR A 949 -16.47 0.64 28.13
N TYR A 950 -17.62 0.90 28.73
CA TYR A 950 -18.83 0.08 28.69
C TYR A 950 -19.95 0.89 28.02
N THR A 951 -20.52 0.37 26.93
CA THR A 951 -21.76 0.92 26.37
C THR A 951 -22.95 0.24 27.04
N VAL A 952 -23.83 1.02 27.63
CA VAL A 952 -25.00 0.55 28.39
C VAL A 952 -26.26 1.23 27.84
N ARG A 953 -27.38 0.50 27.80
CA ARG A 953 -28.69 0.98 27.31
C ARG A 953 -29.74 0.87 28.41
N SER A 954 -30.67 1.81 28.46
CA SER A 954 -31.88 1.72 29.29
C SER A 954 -32.92 0.80 28.64
N GLY A 955 -33.85 0.27 29.46
CA GLY A 955 -35.14 -0.18 28.95
C GLY A 955 -36.04 0.99 28.52
N GLN A 956 -37.29 0.67 28.17
CA GLN A 956 -38.32 1.65 27.79
C GLN A 956 -38.62 2.64 28.93
N VAL A 957 -38.21 3.90 28.81
CA VAL A 957 -38.58 4.98 29.74
C VAL A 957 -39.91 5.59 29.30
N ARG A 958 -40.92 5.61 30.18
CA ARG A 958 -42.22 6.23 29.92
C ARG A 958 -42.29 7.63 30.51
N LEU A 959 -42.72 8.61 29.71
CA LEU A 959 -42.71 10.03 30.05
C LEU A 959 -44.05 10.54 30.63
N ILE A 960 -45.09 9.70 30.67
CA ILE A 960 -46.38 9.98 31.31
C ILE A 960 -46.52 9.11 32.59
N PRO A 961 -46.87 9.69 33.75
CA PRO A 961 -47.13 8.92 34.96
C PRO A 961 -48.39 8.04 34.85
N ASN A 962 -48.27 6.74 35.15
CA ASN A 962 -49.43 5.84 35.26
C ASN A 962 -50.30 6.22 36.50
N PRO A 963 -51.64 6.17 36.40
CA PRO A 963 -52.51 6.40 37.55
C PRO A 963 -52.52 5.19 38.51
N LEU A 964 -52.07 5.44 39.75
CA LEU A 964 -52.40 4.75 41.00
C LEU A 964 -52.79 3.25 40.95
N VAL A 965 -51.87 2.38 41.39
CA VAL A 965 -52.22 1.11 42.05
C VAL A 965 -51.39 0.95 43.33
N SER A 966 -52.08 0.77 44.46
CA SER A 966 -51.54 0.53 45.81
C SER A 966 -52.56 -0.29 46.61
N PRO A 967 -52.21 -0.88 47.76
CA PRO A 967 -51.11 -1.83 47.96
C PRO A 967 -51.62 -3.14 48.61
N ALA A 968 -50.86 -4.24 48.53
CA ALA A 968 -51.17 -5.46 49.29
C ALA A 968 -49.91 -6.21 49.73
N VAL A 969 -49.56 -6.07 51.02
CA VAL A 969 -48.64 -6.96 51.73
C VAL A 969 -49.47 -7.97 52.50
N SER A 970 -49.01 -9.23 52.54
CA SER A 970 -48.84 -10.09 53.74
C SER A 970 -48.61 -11.54 53.28
N PRO A 971 -47.73 -12.32 53.95
CA PRO A 971 -48.08 -12.85 55.28
C PRO A 971 -46.97 -12.78 56.35
N ASN A 972 -47.40 -12.62 57.62
CA ASN A 972 -46.69 -13.15 58.78
C ASN A 972 -46.69 -14.70 58.67
N THR A 973 -45.77 -15.50 59.20
CA THR A 973 -44.82 -15.39 60.33
C THR A 973 -43.68 -16.41 60.02
N THR A 974 -42.45 -16.39 60.55
CA THR A 974 -42.00 -16.17 61.94
C THR A 974 -40.54 -15.71 62.00
N THR A 975 -40.15 -15.08 63.13
CA THR A 975 -38.74 -14.82 63.53
C THR A 975 -38.04 -16.14 63.95
N ALA A 976 -36.71 -16.29 63.98
CA ALA A 976 -35.69 -15.44 64.61
C ALA A 976 -34.23 -15.95 64.37
N LEU A 977 -33.23 -15.15 64.80
CA LEU A 977 -31.82 -15.52 65.12
C LEU A 977 -30.90 -15.99 63.96
N ALA A 978 -29.55 -16.04 64.08
CA ALA A 978 -28.59 -15.17 64.77
C ALA A 978 -27.13 -15.49 64.30
N MET A 979 -26.16 -14.70 64.79
CA MET A 979 -24.70 -14.78 64.52
C MET A 979 -24.06 -16.18 64.70
N ALA A 980 -23.27 -16.61 63.69
CA ALA A 980 -21.86 -17.11 63.67
C ALA A 980 -21.28 -18.02 64.82
N PRO A 981 -20.06 -18.62 64.72
CA PRO A 981 -19.10 -18.76 63.60
C PRO A 981 -18.59 -20.24 63.41
N ASN A 982 -17.41 -20.40 62.79
CA ASN A 982 -16.36 -21.48 62.83
C ASN A 982 -16.38 -22.58 63.93
N PRO A 983 -15.61 -23.72 63.83
CA PRO A 983 -14.73 -24.18 62.72
C PRO A 983 -14.65 -25.73 62.44
N ALA A 984 -13.94 -26.09 61.36
CA ALA A 984 -13.03 -27.26 61.15
C ALA A 984 -13.46 -28.75 61.28
N GLY A 985 -12.86 -29.63 60.45
CA GLY A 985 -12.85 -31.10 60.58
C GLY A 985 -13.06 -31.88 59.24
N THR A 986 -12.15 -31.87 58.26
CA THR A 986 -10.98 -32.79 58.06
C THR A 986 -11.27 -34.25 57.63
N ALA A 987 -10.50 -34.74 56.65
CA ALA A 987 -10.27 -36.16 56.28
C ALA A 987 -11.45 -36.90 55.55
N GLN A 988 -11.26 -37.95 54.73
CA GLN A 988 -10.03 -38.67 54.30
C GLN A 988 -10.19 -39.44 52.95
N THR A 989 -9.10 -39.46 52.14
CA THR A 989 -8.58 -40.55 51.28
C THR A 989 -9.44 -41.47 50.35
N THR A 990 -8.93 -41.58 49.10
CA THR A 990 -8.64 -42.81 48.28
C THR A 990 -9.68 -43.55 47.40
N LYS A 991 -9.30 -43.65 46.10
CA LYS A 991 -9.24 -44.84 45.19
C LYS A 991 -10.50 -45.65 44.83
N ASN A 992 -10.81 -45.63 43.52
CA ASN A 992 -11.14 -46.78 42.62
C ASN A 992 -12.34 -47.72 42.95
N PRO A 993 -12.78 -48.60 42.01
CA PRO A 993 -12.94 -48.43 40.55
C PRO A 993 -14.31 -48.93 40.02
N ALA A 994 -14.57 -48.66 38.73
CA ALA A 994 -15.28 -49.51 37.74
C ALA A 994 -16.64 -50.23 38.01
N SER A 995 -17.51 -50.09 36.99
CA SER A 995 -18.30 -51.16 36.30
C SER A 995 -19.68 -51.68 36.78
N ILE A 996 -20.70 -51.35 35.96
CA ILE A 996 -21.64 -52.26 35.24
C ILE A 996 -22.98 -52.73 35.89
N THR A 997 -24.08 -52.59 35.11
CA THR A 997 -25.47 -53.14 35.24
C THR A 997 -26.33 -52.77 36.48
N ALA A 998 -27.68 -52.84 36.49
CA ALA A 998 -28.81 -52.68 35.53
C ALA A 998 -30.13 -52.69 36.38
N VAL A 999 -31.37 -52.34 35.97
CA VAL A 999 -32.29 -52.93 34.97
C VAL A 999 -33.62 -52.12 34.92
N ALA A 1000 -34.15 -51.81 33.71
CA ALA A 1000 -35.56 -51.47 33.35
C ALA A 1000 -36.28 -50.30 34.12
N ILE A 1001 -37.47 -49.77 33.79
CA ILE A 1001 -38.65 -50.13 32.94
C ILE A 1001 -39.25 -48.81 32.36
N SER A 1002 -39.93 -48.66 31.21
CA SER A 1002 -39.95 -49.29 29.86
C SER A 1002 -40.92 -48.49 28.92
N HIS A 1003 -41.37 -49.07 27.79
CA HIS A 1003 -42.43 -48.61 26.85
C HIS A 1003 -42.09 -47.49 25.81
N ALA A 1004 -42.76 -47.56 24.65
CA ALA A 1004 -42.51 -46.83 23.38
C ALA A 1004 -43.84 -46.19 22.84
N PRO A 1005 -44.08 -45.76 21.57
CA PRO A 1005 -43.44 -46.02 20.24
C PRO A 1005 -42.67 -44.79 19.67
N MET A 1006 -41.91 -44.77 18.55
CA MET A 1006 -42.09 -45.27 17.15
C MET A 1006 -43.25 -44.58 16.37
N THR A 1007 -43.17 -44.22 15.07
CA THR A 1007 -42.25 -44.61 13.96
C THR A 1007 -42.27 -43.59 12.77
N THR A 1008 -41.11 -43.36 12.12
CA THR A 1008 -40.83 -43.11 10.67
C THR A 1008 -41.79 -42.36 9.69
N SER A 1009 -41.20 -41.56 8.76
CA SER A 1009 -41.27 -41.72 7.26
C SER A 1009 -41.66 -40.52 6.34
N VAL A 1010 -41.00 -40.46 5.15
CA VAL A 1010 -41.56 -40.28 3.77
C VAL A 1010 -41.97 -38.88 3.18
N THR A 1011 -41.09 -38.39 2.26
CA THR A 1011 -41.28 -37.77 0.90
C THR A 1011 -42.05 -36.46 0.58
N THR A 1012 -41.54 -35.77 -0.48
CA THR A 1012 -42.23 -34.93 -1.52
C THR A 1012 -42.91 -33.60 -1.10
N ALA A 1013 -42.57 -32.40 -1.64
CA ALA A 1013 -42.67 -31.85 -3.02
C ALA A 1013 -44.04 -31.17 -3.32
N ALA A 1014 -44.20 -30.07 -4.08
CA ALA A 1014 -43.29 -29.06 -4.69
C ALA A 1014 -44.14 -27.88 -5.26
N ILE A 1015 -43.56 -27.01 -6.14
CA ILE A 1015 -44.23 -26.03 -7.04
C ILE A 1015 -44.76 -24.75 -6.32
N LEU A 1016 -44.40 -23.51 -6.68
CA LEU A 1016 -43.53 -22.89 -7.72
C LEU A 1016 -42.74 -21.67 -7.08
N THR A 1017 -42.22 -20.58 -7.68
CA THR A 1017 -42.34 -19.90 -9.00
C THR A 1017 -41.06 -19.09 -9.37
N THR A 1018 -41.15 -18.26 -10.42
CA THR A 1018 -40.25 -17.19 -10.95
C THR A 1018 -39.67 -16.21 -9.90
N ILE A 1019 -38.48 -15.59 -10.03
CA ILE A 1019 -37.96 -14.72 -11.12
C ILE A 1019 -36.40 -14.81 -11.25
N SER A 1020 -35.85 -14.32 -12.37
CA SER A 1020 -34.43 -14.37 -12.82
C SER A 1020 -33.45 -13.32 -12.24
N VAL A 1021 -32.16 -13.44 -12.63
CA VAL A 1021 -31.08 -12.40 -12.71
C VAL A 1021 -29.95 -12.40 -11.64
N PHE A 1022 -28.76 -12.87 -12.09
CA PHE A 1022 -27.37 -12.44 -11.80
C PHE A 1022 -26.62 -12.76 -10.48
N LEU A 1023 -25.70 -13.74 -10.62
CA LEU A 1023 -24.22 -13.65 -10.40
C LEU A 1023 -23.56 -13.56 -9.00
N GLN A 1024 -22.31 -14.06 -8.98
CA GLN A 1024 -21.23 -13.94 -7.97
C GLN A 1024 -21.39 -14.63 -6.59
N LYS A 1025 -21.04 -15.93 -6.58
CA LYS A 1025 -20.01 -16.45 -5.64
C LYS A 1025 -18.64 -16.40 -6.37
N THR A 1026 -17.46 -16.51 -5.76
CA THR A 1026 -17.03 -17.33 -4.60
C THR A 1026 -15.73 -16.81 -3.97
N ILE A 1027 -15.59 -17.06 -2.65
CA ILE A 1027 -14.32 -17.37 -1.92
C ILE A 1027 -13.31 -16.20 -1.78
N PHE A 1028 -13.13 -15.62 -0.59
CA PHE A 1028 -12.43 -16.15 0.61
C PHE A 1028 -10.92 -16.39 0.42
N TYR A 1029 -10.10 -15.41 0.81
CA TYR A 1029 -9.32 -15.51 2.05
C TYR A 1029 -8.93 -14.11 2.58
#